data_AF-A0A8I2FZS2-F1
#
_entry.id   AF-A0A8I2FZS2-F1
#
_cell.length_a   1.000
_cell.length_b   1.000
_cell.length_c   1.000
_cell.angle_alpha   90.00
_cell.angle_beta   90.00
_cell.angle_gamma   90.00
#
_symmetry.space_group_name_H-M   'P 1'
#
loop_
_entity.id
_entity.type
_entity.pdbx_description
1 polymer ?
#
loop_
_entity_poly.entity_id
_entity_poly.type
_entity_poly.pdbx_seq_one_letter_code
_entity_poly.pdbx_strand_id
1 'polypeptide(L)'
;MNIFKFKSFFVFDFRRYLKKESIIAFLVVVVILQLFIQYGKNTYLDILKSSEAVQKVEEVKVTQYSLYRQYAAFGIILFLIPSDFSVLFNNSTFEELLSTVNTAERLNIYKSFKGKEYFIERSGYLNFMGILFLLGVFFALTYGKNTTERKDYLKSFSTFSGFRKVFWARVISRLILLNLGSLLLCLISITPLLIENINLFRCASIPLFLGGGLVFSVFFSGGCVIGQLKDRKKRKSRILGFSGRSFKLIVLGLVYFFFVIILPLIANIFIKVKANDIEPLFEFDLYNLKLIQKVEMRLINRFGVLEAGEIPKKEILKAIEEELEKALENEFKEVRERENQRKNKVLRKIKDYQTISSFISSLFYFSICEEVSSNGGLTFIDFYTFSQLNKEKFTEFCFKKLYSGQNLPDTGKIENFFKKKEDGLFFAKSKLPFNFWLGILSAIFYVAILLLISYRMFLNRVIKGDPGKIRDFGFNINRFKFNYLVTADQGLKNQIYNFFSGSGFTSVDIKVDGEDLKQKGCIWLCNPRYIDDELDENALYKALYGKKPDEGIKTWEIMFRFAVENSKGRVIVLDNFFKGLKGKEVEEILRVIREEDIVSLYIGDNYYEAEKLADDELIFSLDDTSVDATKEVAEVLKKDM
;
A
#
# COMPACT_ATOMS: atom_id res chain seq x y z
N MET A 1 17.48 25.13 -13.87
CA MET A 1 16.95 24.11 -12.95
C MET A 1 18.00 23.83 -11.87
N ASN A 2 18.12 24.68 -10.84
CA ASN A 2 18.85 24.27 -9.64
C ASN A 2 17.87 23.49 -8.78
N ILE A 3 18.03 22.18 -8.91
CA ILE A 3 17.48 21.14 -8.08
C ILE A 3 17.52 21.63 -6.60
N PHE A 4 16.40 22.15 -6.09
CA PHE A 4 16.05 21.92 -4.69
C PHE A 4 16.03 20.40 -4.59
N LYS A 5 17.14 19.80 -4.14
CA LYS A 5 17.44 18.38 -4.30
C LYS A 5 16.22 17.57 -3.88
N PHE A 6 15.57 16.91 -4.85
CA PHE A 6 14.53 15.91 -4.56
C PHE A 6 15.03 14.97 -3.46
N LYS A 7 16.34 14.67 -3.48
CA LYS A 7 17.08 14.05 -2.38
C LYS A 7 16.86 14.74 -1.03
N SER A 8 17.11 16.04 -0.88
CA SER A 8 16.87 16.79 0.36
C SER A 8 15.40 16.76 0.80
N PHE A 9 14.46 16.92 -0.14
CA PHE A 9 13.03 16.82 0.15
C PHE A 9 12.64 15.41 0.62
N PHE A 10 13.13 14.38 -0.07
CA PHE A 10 12.91 12.97 0.24
C PHE A 10 13.52 12.61 1.61
N VAL A 11 14.74 13.05 1.90
CA VAL A 11 15.40 12.84 3.20
C VAL A 11 14.61 13.50 4.32
N PHE A 12 14.10 14.71 4.10
CA PHE A 12 13.24 15.39 5.07
C PHE A 12 11.94 14.60 5.34
N ASP A 13 11.23 14.19 4.28
CA ASP A 13 10.00 13.40 4.42
C ASP A 13 10.29 12.01 5.04
N PHE A 14 11.43 11.39 4.73
CA PHE A 14 11.88 10.13 5.32
C PHE A 14 12.16 10.25 6.82
N ARG A 15 12.91 11.27 7.26
CA ARG A 15 13.14 11.54 8.69
C ARG A 15 11.84 11.73 9.45
N ARG A 16 10.87 12.39 8.82
CA ARG A 16 9.54 12.59 9.39
C ARG A 16 8.72 11.30 9.44
N TYR A 17 8.89 10.41 8.48
CA TYR A 17 8.30 9.07 8.49
C TYR A 17 8.87 8.20 9.61
N LEU A 18 10.15 8.37 9.95
CA LEU A 18 10.83 7.67 11.04
C LEU A 18 10.58 8.26 12.45
N LYS A 19 9.46 8.96 12.67
CA LYS A 19 9.09 9.39 14.02
C LYS A 19 8.79 8.19 14.93
N LYS A 20 9.02 8.35 16.23
CA LYS A 20 8.90 7.28 17.25
C LYS A 20 7.55 6.53 17.18
N GLU A 21 6.44 7.26 16.98
CA GLU A 21 5.09 6.70 16.92
C GLU A 21 4.87 5.75 15.72
N SER A 22 5.34 6.12 14.54
CA SER A 22 5.20 5.29 13.33
C SER A 22 6.10 4.06 13.37
N ILE A 23 7.28 4.17 13.99
CA ILE A 23 8.16 3.02 14.24
C ILE A 23 7.48 2.03 15.18
N ILE A 24 6.88 2.50 16.29
CA ILE A 24 6.16 1.61 17.22
C ILE A 24 5.01 0.89 16.51
N ALA A 25 4.17 1.62 15.77
CA ALA A 25 3.08 1.01 15.01
C ALA A 25 3.58 -0.02 13.98
N PHE A 26 4.68 0.29 13.28
CA PHE A 26 5.34 -0.63 12.36
C PHE A 26 5.83 -1.90 13.06
N LEU A 27 6.49 -1.78 14.22
CA LEU A 27 6.97 -2.92 14.99
C LEU A 27 5.82 -3.81 15.49
N VAL A 28 4.72 -3.21 15.96
CA VAL A 28 3.51 -3.96 16.35
C VAL A 28 2.95 -4.75 15.16
N VAL A 29 2.87 -4.12 13.98
CA VAL A 29 2.44 -4.80 12.75
C VAL A 29 3.39 -5.94 12.40
N VAL A 30 4.71 -5.73 12.49
CA VAL A 30 5.70 -6.81 12.28
C VAL A 30 5.45 -7.98 13.22
N VAL A 31 5.27 -7.74 14.52
CA VAL A 31 5.03 -8.82 15.50
C VAL A 31 3.76 -9.61 15.15
N ILE A 32 2.66 -8.93 14.84
CA ILE A 32 1.41 -9.58 14.44
C ILE A 32 1.65 -10.43 13.18
N LEU A 33 2.28 -9.86 12.15
CA LEU A 33 2.59 -10.55 10.90
C LEU A 33 3.47 -11.79 11.13
N GLN A 34 4.45 -11.73 12.02
CA GLN A 34 5.30 -12.88 12.37
C GLN A 34 4.51 -14.02 13.04
N LEU A 35 3.53 -13.70 13.90
CA LEU A 35 2.66 -14.73 14.51
C LEU A 35 1.88 -15.50 13.45
N PHE A 36 1.35 -14.80 12.44
CA PHE A 36 0.63 -15.45 11.33
C PHE A 36 1.53 -16.31 10.44
N ILE A 37 2.76 -15.86 10.18
CA ILE A 37 3.75 -16.64 9.42
C ILE A 37 4.14 -17.91 10.17
N GLN A 38 4.39 -17.79 11.48
CA GLN A 38 4.73 -18.93 12.31
C GLN A 38 3.58 -19.96 12.35
N TYR A 39 2.34 -19.49 12.46
CA TYR A 39 1.16 -20.34 12.37
C TYR A 39 1.07 -21.04 11.00
N GLY A 40 1.18 -20.29 9.91
CA GLY A 40 1.15 -20.84 8.56
C GLY A 40 2.29 -21.81 8.26
N LYS A 41 3.49 -21.57 8.83
CA LYS A 41 4.65 -22.47 8.73
C LYS A 41 4.33 -23.82 9.37
N ASN A 42 3.82 -23.80 10.59
CA ASN A 42 3.50 -25.02 11.33
C ASN A 42 2.48 -25.86 10.55
N THR A 43 1.40 -25.24 10.06
CA THR A 43 0.41 -25.96 9.25
C THR A 43 0.98 -26.51 7.95
N TYR A 44 1.85 -25.78 7.26
CA TYR A 44 2.51 -26.31 6.06
C TYR A 44 3.35 -27.55 6.36
N LEU A 45 4.13 -27.52 7.45
CA LEU A 45 4.91 -28.69 7.89
C LEU A 45 4.00 -29.86 8.29
N ASP A 46 2.85 -29.60 8.91
CA ASP A 46 1.88 -30.63 9.25
C ASP A 46 1.23 -31.25 8.01
N ILE A 47 0.96 -30.47 6.96
CA ILE A 47 0.50 -30.98 5.66
C ILE A 47 1.56 -31.89 5.02
N LEU A 48 2.83 -31.49 5.03
CA LEU A 48 3.92 -32.32 4.51
C LEU A 48 4.03 -33.65 5.27
N LYS A 49 3.99 -33.62 6.61
CA LYS A 49 3.97 -34.84 7.43
C LYS A 49 2.74 -35.71 7.15
N SER A 50 1.58 -35.09 6.96
CA SER A 50 0.33 -35.79 6.65
C SER A 50 0.39 -36.48 5.29
N SER A 51 1.07 -35.90 4.30
CA SER A 51 1.24 -36.52 2.98
C SER A 51 2.01 -37.85 3.06
N GLU A 52 3.06 -37.92 3.89
CA GLU A 52 3.80 -39.16 4.13
C GLU A 52 2.94 -40.20 4.87
N ALA A 53 2.12 -39.75 5.82
CA ALA A 53 1.20 -40.62 6.54
C ALA A 53 0.13 -41.21 5.60
N VAL A 54 -0.45 -40.39 4.71
CA VAL A 54 -1.42 -40.82 3.71
C VAL A 54 -0.83 -41.87 2.77
N GLN A 55 0.41 -41.67 2.30
CA GLN A 55 1.11 -42.68 1.48
C GLN A 55 1.30 -44.01 2.21
N LYS A 56 1.75 -43.98 3.48
CA LYS A 56 1.91 -45.20 4.28
C LYS A 56 0.59 -45.91 4.51
N VAL A 57 -0.49 -45.15 4.76
CA VAL A 57 -1.84 -45.71 4.90
C VAL A 57 -2.29 -46.38 3.61
N GLU A 58 -2.02 -45.78 2.45
CA GLU A 58 -2.33 -46.39 1.16
C GLU A 58 -1.54 -47.68 0.92
N GLU A 59 -0.23 -47.67 1.17
CA GLU A 59 0.64 -48.86 1.06
C GLU A 59 0.12 -50.02 1.94
N VAL A 60 -0.23 -49.74 3.21
CA VAL A 60 -0.77 -50.76 4.12
C VAL A 60 -2.13 -51.26 3.67
N LYS A 61 -3.03 -50.36 3.24
CA LYS A 61 -4.38 -50.74 2.81
C LYS A 61 -4.37 -51.67 1.60
N VAL A 62 -3.53 -51.40 0.60
CA VAL A 62 -3.41 -52.27 -0.58
C VAL A 62 -3.08 -53.71 -0.18
N THR A 63 -2.23 -53.90 0.83
CA THR A 63 -1.84 -55.24 1.31
C THR A 63 -2.95 -55.99 2.06
N GLN A 64 -4.00 -55.30 2.52
CA GLN A 64 -5.12 -55.91 3.26
C GLN A 64 -6.19 -56.49 2.33
N TYR A 65 -6.18 -56.11 1.06
CA TYR A 65 -7.17 -56.59 0.10
C TYR A 65 -6.73 -57.92 -0.52
N SER A 66 -7.66 -58.85 -0.59
CA SER A 66 -7.47 -60.20 -1.15
C SER A 66 -7.85 -60.26 -2.63
N LEU A 67 -8.75 -59.38 -3.08
CA LEU A 67 -9.29 -59.36 -4.43
C LEU A 67 -9.19 -57.96 -5.04
N TYR A 68 -8.85 -57.87 -6.33
CA TYR A 68 -8.86 -56.60 -7.08
C TYR A 68 -10.23 -55.93 -7.05
N ARG A 69 -11.33 -56.68 -6.88
CA ARG A 69 -12.68 -56.12 -6.72
C ARG A 69 -12.82 -55.31 -5.44
N GLN A 70 -12.18 -55.74 -4.35
CA GLN A 70 -12.18 -55.00 -3.08
C GLN A 70 -11.32 -53.74 -3.19
N TYR A 71 -10.16 -53.84 -3.85
CA TYR A 71 -9.29 -52.69 -4.08
C TYR A 71 -9.93 -51.66 -5.01
N ALA A 72 -10.56 -52.12 -6.09
CA ALA A 72 -11.42 -51.34 -6.98
C ALA A 72 -12.54 -50.62 -6.20
N ALA A 73 -13.27 -51.35 -5.36
CA ALA A 73 -14.34 -50.84 -4.51
C ALA A 73 -13.89 -49.91 -3.38
N PHE A 74 -12.59 -49.80 -3.12
CA PHE A 74 -12.05 -48.84 -2.14
C PHE A 74 -11.50 -47.60 -2.84
N GLY A 75 -10.70 -47.82 -3.88
CA GLY A 75 -10.09 -46.78 -4.67
C GLY A 75 -8.67 -46.39 -4.25
N ILE A 76 -8.12 -45.38 -4.93
CA ILE A 76 -6.83 -44.78 -4.62
C ILE A 76 -6.99 -43.40 -3.98
N ILE A 77 -6.08 -43.05 -3.07
CA ILE A 77 -6.02 -41.71 -2.47
C ILE A 77 -5.04 -40.84 -3.28
N LEU A 78 -5.50 -39.67 -3.72
CA LEU A 78 -4.67 -38.63 -4.32
C LEU A 78 -4.60 -37.43 -3.38
N PHE A 79 -3.39 -36.95 -3.15
CA PHE A 79 -3.12 -35.88 -2.19
C PHE A 79 -2.55 -34.64 -2.89
N LEU A 80 -3.11 -33.47 -2.61
CA LEU A 80 -2.60 -32.19 -3.08
C LEU A 80 -1.56 -31.66 -2.09
N ILE A 81 -0.33 -31.46 -2.58
CA ILE A 81 0.71 -30.74 -1.85
C ILE A 81 0.70 -29.30 -2.37
N PRO A 82 0.37 -28.31 -1.51
CA PRO A 82 0.34 -26.93 -1.95
C PRO A 82 1.73 -26.38 -2.22
N SER A 83 1.82 -25.23 -2.90
CA SER A 83 3.11 -24.56 -3.07
C SER A 83 3.62 -24.01 -1.74
N ASP A 84 4.93 -23.77 -1.66
CA ASP A 84 5.59 -23.15 -0.50
C ASP A 84 4.93 -21.80 -0.10
N PHE A 85 4.32 -21.09 -1.05
CA PHE A 85 3.60 -19.85 -0.78
C PHE A 85 2.39 -20.02 0.12
N SER A 86 1.77 -21.20 0.15
CA SER A 86 0.57 -21.51 0.96
C SER A 86 0.75 -21.22 2.44
N VAL A 87 1.99 -21.26 2.94
CA VAL A 87 2.39 -20.79 4.28
C VAL A 87 1.81 -19.40 4.61
N LEU A 88 1.67 -18.52 3.61
CA LEU A 88 1.18 -17.15 3.79
C LEU A 88 -0.35 -17.01 3.65
N PHE A 89 -1.08 -18.09 3.39
CA PHE A 89 -2.50 -18.05 2.97
C PHE A 89 -3.41 -18.98 3.74
N ASN A 90 -2.95 -19.48 4.88
CA ASN A 90 -3.60 -20.55 5.62
C ASN A 90 -5.04 -20.18 6.03
N ASN A 91 -6.00 -20.74 5.28
CA ASN A 91 -7.38 -20.96 5.70
C ASN A 91 -7.54 -22.48 5.70
N SER A 92 -8.28 -23.01 6.67
CA SER A 92 -8.57 -24.43 6.93
C SER A 92 -9.03 -25.26 5.71
N THR A 93 -9.32 -24.62 4.58
CA THR A 93 -9.64 -25.22 3.28
C THR A 93 -8.64 -26.26 2.76
N PHE A 94 -7.38 -26.28 3.20
CA PHE A 94 -6.44 -27.33 2.78
C PHE A 94 -6.75 -28.70 3.36
N GLU A 95 -7.33 -28.78 4.56
CA GLU A 95 -7.75 -30.05 5.16
C GLU A 95 -8.92 -30.69 4.39
N GLU A 96 -9.61 -29.93 3.54
CA GLU A 96 -10.75 -30.39 2.74
C GLU A 96 -10.38 -30.90 1.33
N LEU A 97 -9.12 -30.73 0.87
CA LEU A 97 -8.69 -31.13 -0.48
C LEU A 97 -8.03 -32.52 -0.53
N LEU A 98 -8.68 -33.50 0.09
CA LEU A 98 -8.40 -34.93 -0.10
C LEU A 98 -9.30 -35.48 -1.22
N SER A 99 -8.74 -36.24 -2.17
CA SER A 99 -9.53 -36.94 -3.19
C SER A 99 -9.30 -38.44 -3.14
N THR A 100 -10.40 -39.21 -3.13
CA THR A 100 -10.45 -40.67 -3.19
C THR A 100 -11.07 -41.10 -4.51
N VAL A 101 -10.46 -42.02 -5.25
CA VAL A 101 -10.87 -42.44 -6.60
C VAL A 101 -11.25 -43.92 -6.59
N ASN A 102 -12.55 -44.24 -6.59
CA ASN A 102 -13.11 -45.58 -6.39
C ASN A 102 -13.88 -46.09 -7.63
N THR A 103 -13.89 -47.40 -7.89
CA THR A 103 -14.48 -48.02 -9.10
C THR A 103 -15.68 -48.97 -8.88
N ALA A 104 -16.05 -49.40 -7.68
CA ALA A 104 -17.17 -50.36 -7.50
C ALA A 104 -18.12 -50.02 -6.32
N GLU A 105 -19.20 -49.26 -6.57
CA GLU A 105 -20.21 -48.90 -5.56
C GLU A 105 -19.67 -48.12 -4.35
N ARG A 106 -19.12 -46.95 -4.65
CA ARG A 106 -19.41 -45.72 -3.90
C ARG A 106 -18.99 -44.56 -4.79
N LEU A 107 -20.00 -43.89 -5.35
CA LEU A 107 -19.95 -42.46 -5.63
C LEU A 107 -19.82 -41.66 -4.32
N ASN A 108 -18.81 -42.02 -3.53
CA ASN A 108 -18.09 -41.16 -2.61
C ASN A 108 -16.63 -41.11 -3.12
N ILE A 109 -16.44 -41.01 -4.43
CA ILE A 109 -15.56 -39.92 -4.89
C ILE A 109 -16.26 -38.66 -4.34
N TYR A 110 -15.53 -37.65 -3.89
CA TYR A 110 -16.06 -36.38 -3.36
C TYR A 110 -16.28 -36.27 -1.84
N LYS A 111 -15.20 -35.99 -1.10
CA LYS A 111 -15.21 -34.89 -0.10
C LYS A 111 -14.60 -33.59 -0.61
N SER A 112 -14.04 -33.61 -1.81
CA SER A 112 -13.61 -32.45 -2.57
C SER A 112 -14.45 -32.43 -3.82
N PHE A 113 -15.49 -31.59 -3.95
CA PHE A 113 -15.87 -30.78 -5.14
C PHE A 113 -17.07 -29.93 -4.74
N LYS A 114 -16.75 -28.96 -3.90
CA LYS A 114 -17.55 -27.80 -3.63
C LYS A 114 -17.63 -26.94 -4.90
N GLY A 115 -18.23 -27.37 -6.01
CA GLY A 115 -18.19 -26.60 -7.28
C GLY A 115 -18.76 -25.18 -7.11
N LYS A 116 -20.00 -25.10 -6.62
CA LYS A 116 -20.64 -23.86 -6.16
C LYS A 116 -20.05 -23.38 -4.84
N GLU A 117 -19.73 -24.30 -3.94
CA GLU A 117 -19.24 -24.01 -2.58
C GLU A 117 -17.80 -23.44 -2.53
N TYR A 118 -16.99 -23.62 -3.58
CA TYR A 118 -15.67 -23.01 -3.81
C TYR A 118 -15.79 -21.48 -3.86
N PHE A 119 -16.96 -20.98 -4.28
CA PHE A 119 -17.30 -19.56 -4.30
C PHE A 119 -18.03 -19.11 -3.03
N ILE A 120 -18.38 -20.00 -2.09
CA ILE A 120 -19.20 -19.70 -0.89
C ILE A 120 -18.35 -19.50 0.38
N GLU A 121 -17.23 -20.21 0.54
CA GLU A 121 -16.46 -20.23 1.82
C GLU A 121 -15.12 -19.46 1.80
N ARG A 122 -14.93 -18.53 0.86
CA ARG A 122 -13.70 -17.72 0.81
C ARG A 122 -13.69 -16.61 1.86
N SER A 123 -13.48 -16.94 3.13
CA SER A 123 -13.15 -15.95 4.17
C SER A 123 -11.69 -15.50 4.06
N GLY A 124 -11.35 -14.79 2.99
CA GLY A 124 -9.96 -14.42 2.65
C GLY A 124 -9.29 -13.37 3.56
N TYR A 125 -10.02 -12.79 4.51
CA TYR A 125 -9.52 -11.68 5.35
C TYR A 125 -8.80 -12.11 6.63
N LEU A 126 -8.95 -13.35 7.06
CA LEU A 126 -8.42 -13.84 8.35
C LEU A 126 -7.02 -14.49 8.26
N ASN A 127 -6.44 -14.55 7.06
CA ASN A 127 -5.08 -15.04 6.86
C ASN A 127 -4.05 -13.89 6.81
N PHE A 128 -2.74 -14.23 6.77
CA PHE A 128 -1.64 -13.26 6.77
C PHE A 128 -1.82 -12.16 5.70
N MET A 129 -2.08 -12.54 4.44
CA MET A 129 -2.25 -11.57 3.36
C MET A 129 -3.55 -10.76 3.48
N GLY A 130 -4.62 -11.35 4.00
CA GLY A 130 -5.85 -10.65 4.32
C GLY A 130 -5.63 -9.55 5.36
N ILE A 131 -4.91 -9.85 6.43
CA ILE A 131 -4.58 -8.88 7.48
C ILE A 131 -3.60 -7.81 6.98
N LEU A 132 -2.57 -8.22 6.23
CA LEU A 132 -1.64 -7.30 5.58
C LEU A 132 -2.39 -6.34 4.66
N PHE A 133 -3.38 -6.83 3.91
CA PHE A 133 -4.24 -6.01 3.07
C PHE A 133 -5.11 -5.05 3.88
N LEU A 134 -5.84 -5.56 4.89
CA LEU A 134 -6.74 -4.74 5.71
C LEU A 134 -6.00 -3.59 6.39
N LEU A 135 -4.87 -3.91 7.05
CA LEU A 135 -4.03 -2.91 7.71
C LEU A 135 -3.33 -2.02 6.69
N GLY A 136 -2.75 -2.61 5.64
CA GLY A 136 -2.03 -1.89 4.59
C GLY A 136 -2.89 -0.86 3.86
N VAL A 137 -4.13 -1.22 3.52
CA VAL A 137 -5.10 -0.29 2.89
C VAL A 137 -5.47 0.85 3.84
N PHE A 138 -5.71 0.54 5.12
CA PHE A 138 -6.01 1.57 6.12
C PHE A 138 -4.83 2.55 6.30
N PHE A 139 -3.60 2.01 6.39
CA PHE A 139 -2.39 2.83 6.43
C PHE A 139 -2.20 3.64 5.15
N ALA A 140 -2.40 3.05 3.97
CA ALA A 140 -2.26 3.75 2.69
C ALA A 140 -3.25 4.91 2.57
N LEU A 141 -4.53 4.70 2.89
CA LEU A 141 -5.55 5.76 2.91
C LEU A 141 -5.20 6.88 3.89
N THR A 142 -4.80 6.53 5.11
CA THR A 142 -4.43 7.50 6.15
C THR A 142 -3.17 8.28 5.75
N TYR A 143 -2.18 7.59 5.18
CA TYR A 143 -0.94 8.18 4.71
C TYR A 143 -1.17 9.12 3.53
N GLY A 144 -2.02 8.72 2.58
CA GLY A 144 -2.50 9.56 1.48
C GLY A 144 -3.21 10.82 1.99
N LYS A 145 -4.16 10.66 2.93
CA LYS A 145 -4.87 11.80 3.55
C LYS A 145 -3.91 12.80 4.17
N ASN A 146 -2.96 12.33 4.96
CA ASN A 146 -1.96 13.17 5.64
C ASN A 146 -0.97 13.83 4.65
N THR A 147 -0.92 13.36 3.40
CA THR A 147 -0.08 13.94 2.34
C THR A 147 -0.59 15.30 1.93
N THR A 148 -1.90 15.48 1.83
CA THR A 148 -2.52 16.67 1.27
C THR A 148 -3.22 17.57 2.28
N GLU A 149 -3.30 17.14 3.54
CA GLU A 149 -4.10 17.83 4.57
C GLU A 149 -3.57 19.21 5.00
N ARG A 150 -2.24 19.34 5.19
CA ARG A 150 -1.60 20.55 5.76
C ARG A 150 -1.42 21.65 4.71
N LYS A 151 -2.46 22.47 4.53
CA LYS A 151 -2.49 23.57 3.53
C LYS A 151 -1.34 24.57 3.72
N ASP A 152 -1.12 25.04 4.94
CA ASP A 152 -0.19 26.16 5.20
C ASP A 152 1.25 25.74 4.90
N TYR A 153 1.62 24.53 5.33
CA TYR A 153 2.88 23.90 4.97
C TYR A 153 3.07 23.83 3.45
N LEU A 154 2.06 23.33 2.72
CA LEU A 154 2.16 23.21 1.26
C LEU A 154 2.23 24.57 0.57
N LYS A 155 1.57 25.60 1.11
CA LYS A 155 1.64 26.99 0.65
C LYS A 155 3.06 27.55 0.83
N SER A 156 3.68 27.38 1.99
CA SER A 156 5.05 27.82 2.27
C SER A 156 6.09 27.14 1.37
N PHE A 157 5.94 25.85 1.04
CA PHE A 157 6.88 25.21 0.12
C PHE A 157 6.66 25.64 -1.34
N SER A 158 5.42 25.94 -1.69
CA SER A 158 5.08 26.30 -3.07
C SER A 158 5.52 27.70 -3.49
N THR A 159 5.77 28.62 -2.55
CA THR A 159 6.35 29.94 -2.86
C THR A 159 7.76 29.81 -3.42
N PHE A 160 8.54 28.81 -3.00
CA PHE A 160 9.93 28.62 -3.44
C PHE A 160 10.08 27.78 -4.72
N SER A 161 9.18 26.83 -4.98
CA SER A 161 9.35 25.82 -6.04
C SER A 161 8.18 25.70 -7.02
N GLY A 162 7.09 26.44 -6.79
CA GLY A 162 5.85 26.35 -7.56
C GLY A 162 4.96 25.18 -7.13
N PHE A 163 3.63 25.40 -7.15
CA PHE A 163 2.63 24.45 -6.65
C PHE A 163 2.70 23.06 -7.31
N ARG A 164 2.92 23.01 -8.63
CA ARG A 164 2.99 21.74 -9.38
C ARG A 164 4.15 20.87 -8.90
N LYS A 165 5.34 21.45 -8.73
CA LYS A 165 6.54 20.69 -8.33
C LYS A 165 6.40 20.16 -6.91
N VAL A 166 5.93 20.99 -5.99
CA VAL A 166 5.74 20.59 -4.58
C VAL A 166 4.72 19.46 -4.43
N PHE A 167 3.61 19.52 -5.16
CA PHE A 167 2.60 18.46 -5.13
C PHE A 167 3.19 17.12 -5.59
N TRP A 168 3.77 17.09 -6.80
CA TRP A 168 4.28 15.84 -7.37
C TRP A 168 5.49 15.30 -6.62
N ALA A 169 6.43 16.15 -6.19
CA ALA A 169 7.57 15.72 -5.37
C ALA A 169 7.13 15.00 -4.09
N ARG A 170 6.10 15.55 -3.41
CA ARG A 170 5.56 14.97 -2.19
C ARG A 170 4.78 13.67 -2.43
N VAL A 171 3.91 13.64 -3.43
CA VAL A 171 3.16 12.44 -3.79
C VAL A 171 4.11 11.30 -4.18
N ILE A 172 5.09 11.57 -5.05
CA ILE A 172 6.06 10.57 -5.51
C ILE A 172 6.94 10.10 -4.34
N SER A 173 7.49 11.02 -3.53
CA SER A 173 8.31 10.65 -2.37
C SER A 173 7.55 9.72 -1.43
N ARG A 174 6.28 10.02 -1.14
CA ARG A 174 5.48 9.20 -0.24
C ARG A 174 5.03 7.88 -0.84
N LEU A 175 4.73 7.83 -2.14
CA LEU A 175 4.50 6.56 -2.83
C LEU A 175 5.74 5.66 -2.77
N ILE A 176 6.93 6.21 -2.98
CA ILE A 176 8.19 5.46 -2.84
C ILE A 176 8.35 4.93 -1.41
N LEU A 177 8.13 5.78 -0.39
CA LEU A 177 8.23 5.37 1.01
C LEU A 177 7.20 4.30 1.40
N LEU A 178 5.98 4.40 0.89
CA LEU A 178 4.93 3.40 1.13
C LEU A 178 5.33 2.04 0.56
N ASN A 179 5.79 2.00 -0.69
CA ASN A 179 6.21 0.77 -1.36
C ASN A 179 7.49 0.19 -0.74
N LEU A 180 8.47 1.02 -0.39
CA LEU A 180 9.69 0.58 0.33
C LEU A 180 9.34 0.02 1.71
N GLY A 181 8.44 0.67 2.44
CA GLY A 181 7.97 0.18 3.74
C GLY A 181 7.25 -1.16 3.63
N SER A 182 6.38 -1.32 2.63
CA SER A 182 5.73 -2.60 2.33
C SER A 182 6.74 -3.69 1.97
N LEU A 183 7.74 -3.38 1.13
CA LEU A 183 8.77 -4.32 0.74
C LEU A 183 9.62 -4.75 1.95
N LEU A 184 9.99 -3.80 2.81
CA LEU A 184 10.72 -4.10 4.04
C LEU A 184 9.90 -4.99 4.99
N LEU A 185 8.62 -4.68 5.19
CA LEU A 185 7.71 -5.53 5.99
C LEU A 185 7.69 -6.95 5.46
N CYS A 186 7.57 -7.13 4.14
CA CYS A 186 7.57 -8.43 3.51
C CYS A 186 8.90 -9.16 3.64
N LEU A 187 10.04 -8.48 3.46
CA LEU A 187 11.36 -9.09 3.64
C LEU A 187 11.56 -9.58 5.08
N ILE A 188 11.23 -8.75 6.07
CA ILE A 188 11.31 -9.12 7.49
C ILE A 188 10.39 -10.31 7.78
N SER A 189 9.17 -10.27 7.25
CA SER A 189 8.17 -11.33 7.35
C SER A 189 8.66 -12.66 6.76
N ILE A 190 9.33 -12.63 5.61
CA ILE A 190 9.78 -13.85 4.90
C ILE A 190 11.08 -14.42 5.50
N THR A 191 11.87 -13.62 6.21
CA THR A 191 13.19 -14.05 6.74
C THR A 191 13.14 -15.35 7.55
N PRO A 192 12.19 -15.59 8.48
CA PRO A 192 12.10 -16.85 9.21
C PRO A 192 11.84 -18.07 8.32
N LEU A 193 11.16 -17.89 7.19
CA LEU A 193 10.89 -18.98 6.25
C LEU A 193 12.14 -19.35 5.45
N LEU A 194 12.99 -18.37 5.13
CA LEU A 194 14.27 -18.61 4.47
C LEU A 194 15.26 -19.37 5.35
N ILE A 195 15.28 -19.07 6.65
CA ILE A 195 16.11 -19.78 7.63
C ILE A 195 15.78 -21.27 7.67
N GLU A 196 14.52 -21.62 7.43
CA GLU A 196 13.99 -23.00 7.43
C GLU A 196 14.03 -23.65 6.03
N ASN A 197 14.75 -23.06 5.07
CA ASN A 197 14.85 -23.52 3.67
C ASN A 197 13.52 -23.55 2.89
N ILE A 198 12.48 -22.83 3.33
CA ILE A 198 11.24 -22.65 2.56
C ILE A 198 11.46 -21.53 1.54
N ASN A 199 11.78 -21.90 0.30
CA ASN A 199 12.19 -20.94 -0.72
C ASN A 199 10.99 -20.28 -1.43
N LEU A 200 10.59 -19.12 -0.89
CA LEU A 200 9.54 -18.27 -1.46
C LEU A 200 9.99 -17.40 -2.65
N PHE A 201 11.28 -17.34 -3.00
CA PHE A 201 11.79 -16.47 -4.06
C PHE A 201 11.56 -16.98 -5.49
N ARG A 202 10.69 -17.99 -5.67
CA ARG A 202 10.27 -18.40 -7.02
C ARG A 202 9.55 -17.25 -7.75
N CYS A 203 9.50 -17.31 -9.09
CA CYS A 203 9.03 -16.25 -9.99
C CYS A 203 7.67 -15.61 -9.65
N ALA A 204 6.85 -16.22 -8.80
CA ALA A 204 5.54 -15.72 -8.38
C ALA A 204 5.58 -14.64 -7.28
N SER A 205 6.71 -14.46 -6.57
CA SER A 205 6.87 -13.43 -5.53
C SER A 205 6.85 -12.00 -6.10
N ILE A 206 7.56 -11.77 -7.21
CA ILE A 206 7.67 -10.44 -7.83
C ILE A 206 6.28 -9.90 -8.25
N PRO A 207 5.44 -10.66 -8.98
CA PRO A 207 4.09 -10.23 -9.32
C PRO A 207 3.21 -9.92 -8.10
N LEU A 208 3.36 -10.68 -7.02
CA LEU A 208 2.62 -10.44 -5.76
C LEU A 208 2.99 -9.09 -5.15
N PHE A 209 4.29 -8.78 -5.06
CA PHE A 209 4.76 -7.49 -4.55
C PHE A 209 4.37 -6.33 -5.45
N LEU A 210 4.51 -6.50 -6.77
CA LEU A 210 4.17 -5.47 -7.74
C LEU A 210 2.66 -5.20 -7.75
N GLY A 211 1.83 -6.24 -7.75
CA GLY A 211 0.38 -6.13 -7.65
C GLY A 211 -0.08 -5.52 -6.33
N GLY A 212 0.47 -5.99 -5.20
CA GLY A 212 0.18 -5.45 -3.87
C GLY A 212 0.55 -3.98 -3.72
N GLY A 213 1.76 -3.60 -4.15
CA GLY A 213 2.23 -2.21 -4.13
C GLY A 213 1.37 -1.27 -4.97
N LEU A 214 0.92 -1.72 -6.15
CA LEU A 214 -0.01 -0.96 -6.98
C LEU A 214 -1.38 -0.80 -6.34
N VAL A 215 -1.92 -1.85 -5.71
CA VAL A 215 -3.19 -1.76 -4.98
C VAL A 215 -3.09 -0.77 -3.83
N PHE A 216 -2.02 -0.83 -3.02
CA PHE A 216 -1.78 0.18 -1.98
C PHE A 216 -1.62 1.60 -2.55
N SER A 217 -1.04 1.73 -3.75
CA SER A 217 -0.93 3.02 -4.44
C SER A 217 -2.28 3.59 -4.87
N VAL A 218 -3.24 2.74 -5.27
CA VAL A 218 -4.64 3.15 -5.55
C VAL A 218 -5.27 3.74 -4.29
N PHE A 219 -5.19 3.02 -3.17
CA PHE A 219 -5.75 3.47 -1.89
C PHE A 219 -5.04 4.72 -1.35
N PHE A 220 -3.73 4.82 -1.50
CA PHE A 220 -2.98 6.04 -1.18
C PHE A 220 -3.47 7.25 -2.00
N SER A 221 -3.71 7.05 -3.30
CA SER A 221 -4.21 8.11 -4.19
C SER A 221 -5.62 8.55 -3.79
N GLY A 222 -6.49 7.60 -3.43
CA GLY A 222 -7.80 7.87 -2.84
C GLY A 222 -7.69 8.66 -1.53
N GLY A 223 -6.74 8.30 -0.66
CA GLY A 223 -6.41 9.06 0.55
C GLY A 223 -6.02 10.50 0.24
N CYS A 224 -5.20 10.72 -0.80
CA CYS A 224 -4.81 12.08 -1.22
C CYS A 224 -6.03 12.93 -1.61
N VAL A 225 -7.02 12.35 -2.31
CA VAL A 225 -8.30 13.01 -2.63
C VAL A 225 -9.05 13.38 -1.35
N ILE A 226 -9.15 12.46 -0.39
CA ILE A 226 -9.82 12.71 0.90
C ILE A 226 -9.14 13.86 1.65
N GLY A 227 -7.81 13.92 1.68
CA GLY A 227 -7.07 15.00 2.34
C GLY A 227 -7.26 16.38 1.69
N GLN A 228 -7.68 16.43 0.42
CA GLN A 228 -8.03 17.67 -0.29
C GLN A 228 -9.48 18.12 -0.10
N LEU A 229 -10.36 17.28 0.46
CA LEU A 229 -11.74 17.68 0.73
C LEU A 229 -11.74 18.93 1.62
N LYS A 230 -12.34 20.01 1.12
CA LYS A 230 -12.47 21.26 1.88
C LYS A 230 -13.19 20.93 3.18
N ASP A 231 -12.70 21.49 4.29
CA ASP A 231 -13.47 21.59 5.52
C ASP A 231 -14.65 22.54 5.24
N ARG A 232 -15.70 22.04 4.58
CA ARG A 232 -16.87 22.80 4.11
C ARG A 232 -17.65 23.45 5.26
N LYS A 233 -17.21 23.27 6.51
CA LYS A 233 -18.06 23.35 7.69
C LYS A 233 -17.71 24.48 8.67
N LYS A 234 -16.78 25.40 8.37
CA LYS A 234 -16.54 26.55 9.28
C LYS A 234 -17.78 27.45 9.49
N ARG A 235 -18.78 27.45 8.58
CA ARG A 235 -20.05 28.19 8.72
C ARG A 235 -21.28 27.36 9.12
N LYS A 236 -21.31 26.04 8.83
CA LYS A 236 -22.47 25.16 9.11
C LYS A 236 -22.24 24.11 10.21
N SER A 237 -21.03 24.00 10.79
CA SER A 237 -20.73 23.00 11.83
C SER A 237 -21.26 23.34 13.22
N ARG A 238 -21.73 24.57 13.47
CA ARG A 238 -22.38 24.89 14.76
C ARG A 238 -23.64 24.04 14.99
N ILE A 239 -24.32 23.61 13.92
CA ILE A 239 -25.63 22.93 14.02
C ILE A 239 -25.50 21.43 14.39
N LEU A 240 -24.35 20.80 14.13
CA LEU A 240 -24.19 19.34 14.31
C LEU A 240 -22.97 18.93 15.15
N GLY A 241 -22.23 19.88 15.74
CA GLY A 241 -21.08 19.61 16.64
C GLY A 241 -19.85 18.92 16.01
N PHE A 242 -19.94 18.39 14.78
CA PHE A 242 -18.84 17.65 14.18
C PHE A 242 -17.71 18.55 13.67
N SER A 243 -16.50 18.33 14.19
CA SER A 243 -15.26 18.94 13.70
C SER A 243 -14.96 18.52 12.25
N GLY A 244 -14.28 19.38 11.48
CA GLY A 244 -13.88 19.06 10.10
C GLY A 244 -12.97 17.82 10.00
N ARG A 245 -12.18 17.55 11.04
CA ARG A 245 -11.34 16.35 11.15
C ARG A 245 -12.20 15.08 11.23
N SER A 246 -13.26 15.09 12.03
CA SER A 246 -14.18 13.96 12.19
C SER A 246 -14.86 13.61 10.85
N PHE A 247 -15.25 14.61 10.05
CA PHE A 247 -15.86 14.36 8.75
C PHE A 247 -14.92 13.61 7.79
N LYS A 248 -13.65 14.01 7.69
CA LYS A 248 -12.66 13.31 6.85
C LYS A 248 -12.40 11.88 7.31
N LEU A 249 -12.43 11.63 8.63
CA LEU A 249 -12.30 10.27 9.18
C LEU A 249 -13.52 9.41 8.84
N ILE A 250 -14.73 9.96 8.90
CA ILE A 250 -15.96 9.26 8.48
C ILE A 250 -15.88 8.91 6.99
N VAL A 251 -15.51 9.87 6.13
CA VAL A 251 -15.35 9.61 4.69
C VAL A 251 -14.29 8.54 4.43
N LEU A 252 -13.16 8.59 5.15
CA LEU A 252 -12.12 7.56 5.06
C LEU A 252 -12.65 6.18 5.46
N GLY A 253 -13.39 6.08 6.56
CA GLY A 253 -14.03 4.84 7.00
C GLY A 253 -15.04 4.29 6.01
N LEU A 254 -15.87 5.16 5.41
CA LEU A 254 -16.84 4.78 4.38
C LEU A 254 -16.16 4.28 3.10
N VAL A 255 -15.13 4.99 2.62
CA VAL A 255 -14.34 4.58 1.45
C VAL A 255 -13.63 3.25 1.72
N TYR A 256 -13.02 3.10 2.90
CA TYR A 256 -12.41 1.85 3.34
C TYR A 256 -13.42 0.71 3.31
N PHE A 257 -14.53 0.83 4.05
CA PHE A 257 -15.56 -0.21 4.16
C PHE A 257 -16.18 -0.56 2.79
N PHE A 258 -16.45 0.44 1.96
CA PHE A 258 -17.04 0.22 0.64
C PHE A 258 -16.11 -0.58 -0.28
N PHE A 259 -14.85 -0.16 -0.44
CA PHE A 259 -13.93 -0.82 -1.38
C PHE A 259 -13.32 -2.12 -0.85
N VAL A 260 -13.20 -2.25 0.47
CA VAL A 260 -12.61 -3.44 1.11
C VAL A 260 -13.67 -4.50 1.40
N ILE A 261 -14.92 -4.15 1.72
CA ILE A 261 -15.92 -5.14 2.15
C ILE A 261 -17.10 -5.20 1.18
N ILE A 262 -17.82 -4.08 0.99
CA ILE A 262 -19.07 -4.07 0.21
C ILE A 262 -18.83 -4.48 -1.24
N LEU A 263 -17.85 -3.87 -1.91
CA LEU A 263 -17.61 -4.08 -3.33
C LEU A 263 -17.13 -5.52 -3.64
N PRO A 264 -16.20 -6.12 -2.89
CA PRO A 264 -15.91 -7.55 -2.97
C PRO A 264 -17.13 -8.44 -2.73
N LEU A 265 -17.97 -8.12 -1.74
CA LEU A 265 -19.17 -8.90 -1.44
C LEU A 265 -20.16 -8.90 -2.60
N ILE A 266 -20.41 -7.74 -3.21
CA ILE A 266 -21.30 -7.61 -4.39
C ILE A 266 -20.77 -8.45 -5.55
N ALA A 267 -19.46 -8.36 -5.82
CA ALA A 267 -18.85 -9.14 -6.89
C ALA A 267 -18.97 -10.65 -6.62
N ASN A 268 -18.72 -11.09 -5.39
CA ASN A 268 -18.87 -12.50 -4.99
C ASN A 268 -20.30 -12.99 -5.14
N ILE A 269 -21.31 -12.20 -4.76
CA ILE A 269 -22.73 -12.53 -4.98
C ILE A 269 -23.00 -12.68 -6.48
N PHE A 270 -22.52 -11.76 -7.30
CA PHE A 270 -22.71 -11.83 -8.75
C PHE A 270 -22.09 -13.08 -9.38
N ILE A 271 -20.88 -13.45 -8.95
CA ILE A 271 -20.19 -14.67 -9.42
C ILE A 271 -20.92 -15.91 -8.93
N LYS A 272 -21.40 -15.94 -7.68
CA LYS A 272 -22.18 -17.04 -7.12
C LYS A 272 -23.46 -17.28 -7.90
N VAL A 273 -24.18 -16.20 -8.28
CA VAL A 273 -25.36 -16.30 -9.16
C VAL A 273 -24.96 -16.86 -10.52
N LYS A 274 -23.87 -16.36 -11.11
CA LYS A 274 -23.34 -16.86 -12.38
C LYS A 274 -22.88 -18.31 -12.32
N ALA A 275 -22.48 -18.83 -11.16
CA ALA A 275 -21.99 -20.20 -10.99
C ALA A 275 -23.13 -21.23 -10.82
N ASN A 276 -24.39 -20.80 -10.71
CA ASN A 276 -25.55 -21.70 -10.64
C ASN A 276 -25.79 -22.49 -11.95
N ASP A 277 -25.14 -22.12 -13.05
CA ASP A 277 -25.21 -22.85 -14.33
C ASP A 277 -24.25 -24.07 -14.40
N ILE A 278 -23.40 -24.24 -13.39
CA ILE A 278 -22.57 -25.42 -13.24
C ILE A 278 -23.47 -26.53 -12.68
N GLU A 279 -23.55 -27.63 -13.42
CA GLU A 279 -24.30 -28.82 -13.01
C GLU A 279 -23.92 -29.24 -11.57
N PRO A 280 -24.92 -29.44 -10.69
CA PRO A 280 -24.70 -29.95 -9.35
C PRO A 280 -23.92 -31.27 -9.40
N LEU A 281 -23.02 -31.45 -8.45
CA LEU A 281 -22.19 -32.64 -8.38
C LEU A 281 -23.01 -33.94 -8.32
N PHE A 282 -24.07 -33.93 -7.50
CA PHE A 282 -24.95 -35.06 -7.31
C PHE A 282 -25.61 -35.54 -8.61
N GLU A 283 -26.07 -34.63 -9.48
CA GLU A 283 -26.71 -34.98 -10.75
C GLU A 283 -25.72 -35.66 -11.71
N PHE A 284 -24.50 -35.11 -11.75
CA PHE A 284 -23.41 -35.67 -12.53
C PHE A 284 -23.00 -37.07 -12.05
N ASP A 285 -22.91 -37.26 -10.74
CA ASP A 285 -22.55 -38.54 -10.14
C ASP A 285 -23.65 -39.59 -10.35
N LEU A 286 -24.91 -39.22 -10.16
CA LEU A 286 -26.06 -40.10 -10.43
C LEU A 286 -26.09 -40.56 -11.89
N TYR A 287 -25.71 -39.69 -12.83
CA TYR A 287 -25.59 -40.06 -14.24
C TYR A 287 -24.52 -41.14 -14.45
N ASN A 288 -23.32 -40.92 -13.90
CA ASN A 288 -22.23 -41.89 -14.00
C ASN A 288 -22.61 -43.24 -13.37
N LEU A 289 -23.33 -43.23 -12.24
CA LEU A 289 -23.82 -44.46 -11.62
C LEU A 289 -24.71 -45.25 -12.57
N LYS A 290 -25.70 -44.59 -13.17
CA LYS A 290 -26.66 -45.21 -14.07
C LYS A 290 -25.96 -45.80 -15.29
N LEU A 291 -24.94 -45.12 -15.80
CA LEU A 291 -24.17 -45.60 -16.95
C LEU A 291 -23.35 -46.85 -16.59
N ILE A 292 -22.69 -46.85 -15.43
CA ILE A 292 -21.95 -48.02 -14.93
C ILE A 292 -22.90 -49.20 -14.69
N GLN A 293 -24.02 -48.97 -13.99
CA GLN A 293 -25.05 -49.99 -13.77
C GLN A 293 -25.59 -50.56 -15.09
N LYS A 294 -25.74 -49.74 -16.14
CA LYS A 294 -26.17 -50.21 -17.47
C LYS A 294 -25.12 -51.11 -18.14
N VAL A 295 -23.83 -50.84 -17.94
CA VAL A 295 -22.74 -51.72 -18.41
C VAL A 295 -22.77 -53.03 -17.63
N GLU A 296 -22.84 -52.97 -16.29
CA GLU A 296 -22.89 -54.15 -15.43
C GLU A 296 -24.10 -55.03 -15.74
N MET A 297 -25.30 -54.46 -15.87
CA MET A 297 -26.51 -55.20 -16.23
C MET A 297 -26.38 -55.87 -17.60
N ARG A 298 -25.71 -55.24 -18.58
CA ARG A 298 -25.45 -55.90 -19.88
C ARG A 298 -24.53 -57.09 -19.73
N LEU A 299 -23.47 -56.98 -18.93
CA LEU A 299 -22.54 -58.08 -18.67
C LEU A 299 -23.25 -59.22 -17.94
N ILE A 300 -24.01 -58.93 -16.88
CA ILE A 300 -24.78 -59.92 -16.11
C ILE A 300 -25.82 -60.61 -16.99
N ASN A 301 -26.57 -59.87 -17.81
CA ASN A 301 -27.59 -60.45 -18.69
C ASN A 301 -27.00 -61.35 -19.77
N ARG A 302 -25.77 -61.06 -20.23
CA ARG A 302 -25.13 -61.79 -21.33
C ARG A 302 -24.33 -63.01 -20.85
N PHE A 303 -23.71 -62.91 -19.67
CA PHE A 303 -22.76 -63.91 -19.18
C PHE A 303 -23.19 -64.56 -17.85
N GLY A 304 -24.29 -64.11 -17.25
CA GLY A 304 -24.72 -64.53 -15.91
C GLY A 304 -23.95 -63.81 -14.80
N VAL A 305 -24.33 -64.11 -13.55
CA VAL A 305 -23.55 -63.71 -12.39
C VAL A 305 -22.41 -64.71 -12.23
N LEU A 306 -21.18 -64.25 -12.41
CA LEU A 306 -20.01 -65.06 -12.08
C LEU A 306 -19.93 -65.20 -10.56
N GLU A 307 -20.11 -66.41 -10.05
CA GLU A 307 -19.96 -66.68 -8.62
C GLU A 307 -18.50 -66.50 -8.20
N ALA A 308 -18.28 -66.00 -6.98
CA ALA A 308 -16.94 -65.74 -6.46
C ALA A 308 -16.15 -67.06 -6.34
N GLY A 309 -15.12 -67.22 -7.17
CA GLY A 309 -14.24 -68.40 -7.17
C GLY A 309 -14.37 -69.30 -8.39
N GLU A 310 -15.38 -69.11 -9.24
CA GLU A 310 -15.46 -69.84 -10.52
C GLU A 310 -14.50 -69.21 -11.55
N ILE A 311 -13.64 -70.04 -12.15
CA ILE A 311 -12.75 -69.62 -13.24
C ILE A 311 -13.60 -69.58 -14.52
N PRO A 312 -13.88 -68.39 -15.09
CA PRO A 312 -14.67 -68.32 -16.31
C PRO A 312 -13.88 -68.97 -17.45
N LYS A 313 -14.58 -69.67 -18.36
CA LYS A 313 -13.96 -70.21 -19.57
C LYS A 313 -13.24 -69.08 -20.33
N LYS A 314 -12.06 -69.35 -20.91
CA LYS A 314 -11.28 -68.35 -21.67
C LYS A 314 -12.09 -67.59 -22.73
N GLU A 315 -13.07 -68.25 -23.33
CA GLU A 315 -13.99 -67.65 -24.32
C GLU A 315 -14.92 -66.60 -23.69
N ILE A 316 -15.42 -66.86 -22.47
CA ILE A 316 -16.25 -65.92 -21.71
C ILE A 316 -15.40 -64.72 -21.28
N LEU A 317 -14.16 -64.95 -20.86
CA LEU A 317 -13.23 -63.85 -20.52
C LEU A 317 -12.98 -62.93 -21.71
N LYS A 318 -12.66 -63.49 -22.89
CA LYS A 318 -12.48 -62.69 -24.12
C LYS A 318 -13.74 -61.91 -24.49
N ALA A 319 -14.92 -62.53 -24.38
CA ALA A 319 -16.18 -61.86 -24.68
C ALA A 319 -16.51 -60.73 -23.69
N ILE A 320 -16.13 -60.89 -22.41
CA ILE A 320 -16.23 -59.82 -21.41
C ILE A 320 -15.23 -58.70 -21.72
N GLU A 321 -13.98 -59.03 -22.06
CA GLU A 321 -12.96 -58.06 -22.47
C GLU A 321 -13.42 -57.22 -23.66
N GLU A 322 -13.92 -57.84 -24.73
CA GLU A 322 -14.45 -57.13 -25.91
C GLU A 322 -15.60 -56.19 -25.55
N GLU A 323 -16.49 -56.60 -24.65
CA GLU A 323 -17.65 -55.79 -24.28
C GLU A 323 -17.28 -54.66 -23.32
N LEU A 324 -16.26 -54.85 -22.50
CA LEU A 324 -15.65 -53.79 -21.70
C LEU A 324 -14.87 -52.81 -22.56
N GLU A 325 -14.14 -53.27 -23.58
CA GLU A 325 -13.48 -52.37 -24.54
C GLU A 325 -14.51 -51.49 -25.25
N LYS A 326 -15.63 -52.06 -25.69
CA LYS A 326 -16.74 -51.26 -26.23
C LYS A 326 -17.32 -50.29 -25.21
N ALA A 327 -17.44 -50.71 -23.95
CA ALA A 327 -17.91 -49.84 -22.87
C ALA A 327 -16.94 -48.67 -22.65
N LEU A 328 -15.63 -48.93 -22.70
CA LEU A 328 -14.57 -47.94 -22.57
C LEU A 328 -14.59 -46.93 -23.72
N GLU A 329 -14.78 -47.40 -24.95
CA GLU A 329 -14.80 -46.55 -26.15
C GLU A 329 -16.04 -45.68 -26.28
N ASN A 330 -17.20 -46.15 -25.80
CA ASN A 330 -18.48 -45.45 -25.97
C ASN A 330 -18.93 -44.77 -24.67
N GLU A 331 -19.32 -45.55 -23.66
CA GLU A 331 -19.91 -45.04 -22.41
C GLU A 331 -18.90 -44.27 -21.56
N PHE A 332 -17.70 -44.80 -21.32
CA PHE A 332 -16.69 -44.06 -20.54
C PHE A 332 -16.15 -42.83 -21.29
N LYS A 333 -16.12 -42.88 -22.62
CA LYS A 333 -15.82 -41.70 -23.44
C LYS A 333 -16.88 -40.61 -23.24
N GLU A 334 -18.16 -40.97 -23.20
CA GLU A 334 -19.24 -40.03 -22.91
C GLU A 334 -19.10 -39.38 -21.52
N VAL A 335 -18.77 -40.17 -20.49
CA VAL A 335 -18.48 -39.66 -19.14
C VAL A 335 -17.32 -38.66 -19.19
N ARG A 336 -16.24 -39.01 -19.87
CA ARG A 336 -15.05 -38.15 -20.02
C ARG A 336 -15.37 -36.85 -20.73
N GLU A 337 -16.17 -36.91 -21.80
CA GLU A 337 -16.63 -35.72 -22.52
C GLU A 337 -17.47 -34.81 -21.62
N ARG A 338 -18.39 -35.37 -20.83
CA ARG A 338 -19.20 -34.60 -19.88
C ARG A 338 -18.38 -34.00 -18.74
N GLU A 339 -17.42 -34.75 -18.17
CA GLU A 339 -16.47 -34.20 -17.19
C GLU A 339 -15.67 -33.04 -17.79
N ASN A 340 -15.18 -33.19 -19.03
CA ASN A 340 -14.46 -32.12 -19.73
C ASN A 340 -15.34 -30.89 -19.99
N GLN A 341 -16.62 -31.09 -20.35
CA GLN A 341 -17.57 -29.99 -20.48
C GLN A 341 -17.76 -29.27 -19.14
N ARG A 342 -17.91 -30.00 -18.04
CA ARG A 342 -18.03 -29.43 -16.69
C ARG A 342 -16.76 -28.67 -16.28
N LYS A 343 -15.58 -29.25 -16.48
CA LYS A 343 -14.28 -28.59 -16.28
C LYS A 343 -14.18 -27.29 -17.06
N ASN A 344 -14.58 -27.29 -18.32
CA ASN A 344 -14.57 -26.10 -19.17
C ASN A 344 -15.56 -25.02 -18.68
N LYS A 345 -16.74 -25.41 -18.18
CA LYS A 345 -17.69 -24.48 -17.54
C LYS A 345 -17.07 -23.84 -16.29
N VAL A 346 -16.47 -24.64 -15.40
CA VAL A 346 -15.79 -24.13 -14.20
C VAL A 346 -14.64 -23.19 -14.57
N LEU A 347 -13.80 -23.57 -15.54
CA LEU A 347 -12.70 -22.74 -16.03
C LEU A 347 -13.19 -21.39 -16.58
N ARG A 348 -14.32 -21.37 -17.31
CA ARG A 348 -14.94 -20.13 -17.78
C ARG A 348 -15.38 -19.25 -16.60
N LYS A 349 -15.97 -19.81 -15.54
CA LYS A 349 -16.34 -19.03 -14.34
C LYS A 349 -15.15 -18.49 -13.56
N ILE A 350 -14.06 -19.24 -13.51
CA ILE A 350 -12.78 -18.75 -12.94
C ILE A 350 -12.28 -17.56 -13.76
N LYS A 351 -12.30 -17.66 -15.10
CA LYS A 351 -11.93 -16.55 -15.99
C LYS A 351 -12.84 -15.33 -15.81
N ASP A 352 -14.14 -15.53 -15.68
CA ASP A 352 -15.10 -14.45 -15.41
C ASP A 352 -14.80 -13.75 -14.08
N TYR A 353 -14.56 -14.51 -13.00
CA TYR A 353 -14.13 -13.95 -11.71
C TYR A 353 -12.84 -13.15 -11.85
N GLN A 354 -11.81 -13.73 -12.47
CA GLN A 354 -10.52 -13.06 -12.65
C GLN A 354 -10.62 -11.81 -13.55
N THR A 355 -11.57 -11.78 -14.48
CA THR A 355 -11.88 -10.59 -15.28
C THR A 355 -12.48 -9.50 -14.40
N ILE A 356 -13.51 -9.82 -13.62
CA ILE A 356 -14.16 -8.86 -12.71
C ILE A 356 -13.17 -8.37 -11.65
N SER A 357 -12.37 -9.27 -11.08
CA SER A 357 -11.39 -8.95 -10.05
C SER A 357 -10.34 -7.97 -10.57
N SER A 358 -9.94 -8.07 -11.85
CA SER A 358 -8.99 -7.14 -12.46
C SER A 358 -9.41 -5.67 -12.43
N PHE A 359 -10.72 -5.38 -12.42
CA PHE A 359 -11.26 -4.02 -12.37
C PHE A 359 -11.50 -3.51 -10.94
N ILE A 360 -11.40 -4.36 -9.92
CA ILE A 360 -11.66 -4.02 -8.52
C ILE A 360 -10.39 -4.28 -7.72
N SER A 361 -9.66 -3.23 -7.33
CA SER A 361 -8.31 -3.36 -6.76
C SER A 361 -8.20 -4.30 -5.55
N SER A 362 -9.22 -4.34 -4.69
CA SER A 362 -9.27 -5.29 -3.56
C SER A 362 -9.39 -6.75 -4.04
N LEU A 363 -10.33 -7.03 -4.94
CA LEU A 363 -10.47 -8.37 -5.53
C LEU A 363 -9.26 -8.77 -6.38
N PHE A 364 -8.64 -7.82 -7.08
CA PHE A 364 -7.42 -8.08 -7.84
C PHE A 364 -6.30 -8.56 -6.91
N TYR A 365 -6.11 -7.89 -5.78
CA TYR A 365 -5.16 -8.31 -4.75
C TYR A 365 -5.45 -9.73 -4.27
N PHE A 366 -6.70 -10.03 -3.89
CA PHE A 366 -7.09 -11.36 -3.44
C PHE A 366 -6.94 -12.43 -4.52
N SER A 367 -7.26 -12.11 -5.77
CA SER A 367 -7.09 -13.03 -6.89
C SER A 367 -5.62 -13.37 -7.15
N ILE A 368 -4.69 -12.41 -7.05
CA ILE A 368 -3.25 -12.71 -7.14
C ILE A 368 -2.83 -13.60 -5.98
N CYS A 369 -3.21 -13.22 -4.77
CA CYS A 369 -2.94 -13.94 -3.54
C CYS A 369 -3.33 -15.43 -3.64
N GLU A 370 -4.56 -15.69 -4.06
CA GLU A 370 -5.09 -17.05 -4.23
C GLU A 370 -4.29 -17.84 -5.27
N GLU A 371 -4.04 -17.31 -6.47
CA GLU A 371 -3.32 -18.03 -7.53
C GLU A 371 -1.85 -18.28 -7.19
N VAL A 372 -1.18 -17.33 -6.54
CA VAL A 372 0.21 -17.47 -6.10
C VAL A 372 0.34 -18.50 -4.98
N SER A 373 -0.64 -18.53 -4.07
CA SER A 373 -0.71 -19.52 -2.97
C SER A 373 -1.03 -20.94 -3.42
N SER A 374 -1.38 -21.13 -4.69
CA SER A 374 -1.93 -22.36 -5.24
C SER A 374 -3.32 -22.76 -4.71
N ASN A 375 -4.02 -21.88 -3.99
CA ASN A 375 -5.44 -22.03 -3.65
C ASN A 375 -6.39 -21.50 -4.74
N GLY A 376 -5.82 -20.89 -5.77
CA GLY A 376 -6.55 -20.30 -6.88
C GLY A 376 -7.26 -21.32 -7.76
N GLY A 377 -8.10 -20.79 -8.64
CA GLY A 377 -8.92 -21.62 -9.52
C GLY A 377 -8.08 -22.36 -10.55
N LEU A 378 -6.92 -21.84 -10.92
CA LEU A 378 -6.07 -22.48 -11.94
C LEU A 378 -5.39 -23.73 -11.40
N THR A 379 -4.93 -23.71 -10.15
CA THR A 379 -4.39 -24.91 -9.50
C THR A 379 -5.49 -25.95 -9.33
N PHE A 380 -6.70 -25.52 -8.96
CA PHE A 380 -7.85 -26.41 -8.87
C PHE A 380 -8.12 -27.15 -10.21
N ILE A 381 -8.04 -26.47 -11.35
CA ILE A 381 -8.22 -27.09 -12.68
C ILE A 381 -7.07 -28.04 -13.05
N ASP A 382 -5.83 -27.73 -12.64
CA ASP A 382 -4.71 -28.65 -12.85
C ASP A 382 -4.88 -29.92 -12.03
N PHE A 383 -5.23 -29.77 -10.75
CA PHE A 383 -5.48 -30.91 -9.86
C PHE A 383 -6.65 -31.76 -10.36
N TYR A 384 -7.71 -31.11 -10.87
CA TYR A 384 -8.80 -31.79 -11.55
C TYR A 384 -8.28 -32.68 -12.68
N THR A 385 -7.46 -32.11 -13.56
CA THR A 385 -6.93 -32.82 -14.73
C THR A 385 -6.02 -33.97 -14.31
N PHE A 386 -5.19 -33.77 -13.27
CA PHE A 386 -4.37 -34.81 -12.68
C PHE A 386 -5.21 -35.97 -12.10
N SER A 387 -6.28 -35.64 -11.37
CA SER A 387 -7.20 -36.62 -10.79
C SER A 387 -7.92 -37.43 -11.87
N GLN A 388 -8.42 -36.77 -12.92
CA GLN A 388 -9.05 -37.46 -14.07
C GLN A 388 -8.10 -38.46 -14.74
N LEU A 389 -6.87 -38.05 -15.02
CA LEU A 389 -5.88 -38.91 -15.67
C LEU A 389 -5.55 -40.15 -14.81
N ASN A 390 -5.43 -39.97 -13.49
CA ASN A 390 -5.20 -41.09 -12.58
C ASN A 390 -6.43 -42.00 -12.45
N LYS A 391 -7.64 -41.43 -12.46
CA LYS A 391 -8.89 -42.20 -12.49
C LYS A 391 -8.98 -43.09 -13.73
N GLU A 392 -8.67 -42.56 -14.90
CA GLU A 392 -8.65 -43.34 -16.15
C GLU A 392 -7.65 -44.50 -16.07
N LYS A 393 -6.41 -44.21 -15.69
CA LYS A 393 -5.35 -45.21 -15.55
C LYS A 393 -5.69 -46.27 -14.49
N PHE A 394 -6.26 -45.86 -13.35
CA PHE A 394 -6.64 -46.77 -12.28
C PHE A 394 -7.79 -47.68 -12.70
N THR A 395 -8.78 -47.12 -13.41
CA THR A 395 -9.91 -47.88 -13.96
C THR A 395 -9.42 -48.93 -14.96
N GLU A 396 -8.55 -48.53 -15.90
CA GLU A 396 -7.93 -49.45 -16.87
C GLU A 396 -7.09 -50.54 -16.18
N PHE A 397 -6.30 -50.16 -15.17
CA PHE A 397 -5.51 -51.08 -14.37
C PHE A 397 -6.38 -52.12 -13.65
N CYS A 398 -7.41 -51.68 -12.91
CA CYS A 398 -8.33 -52.56 -12.21
C CYS A 398 -9.06 -53.49 -13.18
N PHE A 399 -9.52 -52.99 -14.33
CA PHE A 399 -10.19 -53.83 -15.32
C PHE A 399 -9.26 -54.89 -15.91
N LYS A 400 -8.05 -54.51 -16.35
CA LYS A 400 -7.05 -55.47 -16.84
C LYS A 400 -6.75 -56.55 -15.80
N LYS A 401 -6.60 -56.18 -14.52
CA LYS A 401 -6.32 -57.14 -13.45
C LYS A 401 -7.51 -58.02 -13.09
N LEU A 402 -8.73 -57.49 -13.11
CA LEU A 402 -9.95 -58.25 -12.84
C LEU A 402 -10.23 -59.30 -13.91
N TYR A 403 -9.94 -59.02 -15.18
CA TYR A 403 -10.37 -59.87 -16.31
C TYR A 403 -9.25 -60.66 -16.99
N SER A 404 -7.96 -60.34 -16.78
CA SER A 404 -6.82 -61.08 -17.35
C SER A 404 -6.57 -62.48 -16.75
N GLY A 405 -7.47 -63.00 -15.91
CA GLY A 405 -7.32 -64.30 -15.25
C GLY A 405 -6.28 -64.33 -14.11
N GLN A 406 -5.65 -63.20 -13.76
CA GLN A 406 -4.77 -63.05 -12.60
C GLN A 406 -5.51 -62.98 -11.25
N ASN A 407 -6.84 -63.13 -11.26
CA ASN A 407 -7.69 -63.21 -10.07
C ASN A 407 -7.66 -64.57 -9.35
N LEU A 408 -6.71 -65.45 -9.68
CA LEU A 408 -6.56 -66.75 -9.02
C LEU A 408 -6.11 -66.54 -7.56
N PRO A 409 -6.82 -67.11 -6.57
CA PRO A 409 -6.46 -67.04 -5.14
C PRO A 409 -5.04 -67.57 -4.85
N ASP A 410 -4.49 -68.38 -5.76
CA ASP A 410 -3.21 -69.06 -5.57
C ASP A 410 -1.97 -68.24 -5.98
N THR A 411 -2.10 -67.06 -6.61
CA THR A 411 -0.95 -66.26 -7.06
C THR A 411 -0.92 -64.83 -6.51
N GLY A 412 -0.91 -64.71 -5.18
CA GLY A 412 -0.17 -63.63 -4.53
C GLY A 412 -0.82 -62.25 -4.47
N LYS A 413 -0.23 -61.43 -3.58
CA LYS A 413 -0.67 -60.10 -3.16
C LYS A 413 -1.12 -59.19 -4.32
N ILE A 414 -2.16 -58.40 -4.09
CA ILE A 414 -2.61 -57.35 -5.02
C ILE A 414 -1.44 -56.41 -5.36
N GLU A 415 -1.26 -56.12 -6.65
CA GLU A 415 -0.30 -55.13 -7.12
C GLU A 415 -0.82 -53.73 -6.80
N ASN A 416 0.01 -52.91 -6.15
CA ASN A 416 -0.32 -51.51 -5.91
C ASN A 416 -0.34 -50.74 -7.24
N PHE A 417 -1.36 -49.92 -7.46
CA PHE A 417 -1.45 -49.05 -8.63
C PHE A 417 -0.28 -48.05 -8.68
N PHE A 418 0.12 -47.50 -7.54
CA PHE A 418 1.27 -46.62 -7.46
C PHE A 418 2.55 -47.43 -7.36
N LYS A 419 3.46 -47.23 -8.32
CA LYS A 419 4.78 -47.91 -8.34
C LYS A 419 5.83 -47.11 -7.60
N LYS A 420 5.68 -45.78 -7.59
CA LYS A 420 6.52 -44.86 -6.82
C LYS A 420 5.66 -44.13 -5.80
N LYS A 421 6.27 -43.75 -4.67
CA LYS A 421 5.60 -42.98 -3.62
C LYS A 421 4.98 -41.67 -4.16
N GLU A 422 5.63 -41.04 -5.13
CA GLU A 422 5.21 -39.75 -5.68
C GLU A 422 4.01 -39.83 -6.64
N ASP A 423 3.64 -41.01 -7.13
CA ASP A 423 2.64 -41.14 -8.20
C ASP A 423 1.23 -40.68 -7.76
N GLY A 424 0.95 -40.69 -6.45
CA GLY A 424 -0.31 -40.20 -5.85
C GLY A 424 -0.27 -38.74 -5.35
N LEU A 425 0.87 -38.06 -5.51
CA LEU A 425 1.07 -36.69 -5.02
C LEU A 425 0.98 -35.68 -6.17
N PHE A 426 0.11 -34.68 -6.01
CA PHE A 426 0.06 -33.53 -6.91
C PHE A 426 0.76 -32.33 -6.27
N PHE A 427 1.91 -31.94 -6.83
CA PHE A 427 2.64 -30.74 -6.41
C PHE A 427 2.10 -29.51 -7.11
N ALA A 428 1.37 -28.69 -6.37
CA ALA A 428 0.78 -27.48 -6.89
C ALA A 428 1.84 -26.41 -7.19
N LYS A 429 1.72 -25.78 -8.36
CA LYS A 429 2.59 -24.67 -8.77
C LYS A 429 1.91 -23.33 -8.47
N SER A 430 2.69 -22.33 -8.08
CA SER A 430 2.24 -20.94 -7.99
C SER A 430 1.97 -20.39 -9.39
N LYS A 431 0.81 -19.77 -9.58
CA LYS A 431 0.39 -19.21 -10.88
C LYS A 431 -0.04 -17.75 -10.72
N LEU A 432 -0.21 -17.09 -11.86
CA LEU A 432 -0.82 -15.75 -11.94
C LEU A 432 -2.22 -15.88 -12.53
N PRO A 433 -3.16 -14.98 -12.16
CA PRO A 433 -4.48 -14.96 -12.78
C PRO A 433 -4.37 -14.65 -14.28
N PHE A 434 -5.29 -15.19 -15.10
CA PHE A 434 -5.29 -14.99 -16.56
C PHE A 434 -5.24 -13.51 -16.95
N ASN A 435 -5.98 -12.67 -16.22
CA ASN A 435 -6.09 -11.24 -16.47
C ASN A 435 -5.17 -10.41 -15.58
N PHE A 436 -4.01 -10.97 -15.18
CA PHE A 436 -3.04 -10.27 -14.32
C PHE A 436 -2.68 -8.89 -14.88
N TRP A 437 -2.27 -8.82 -16.15
CA TRP A 437 -1.87 -7.56 -16.80
C TRP A 437 -3.02 -6.56 -16.91
N LEU A 438 -4.25 -7.02 -17.15
CA LEU A 438 -5.42 -6.16 -17.16
C LEU A 438 -5.63 -5.50 -15.80
N GLY A 439 -5.42 -6.24 -14.70
CA GLY A 439 -5.52 -5.68 -13.35
C GLY A 439 -4.40 -4.68 -13.02
N ILE A 440 -3.18 -4.93 -13.50
CA ILE A 440 -2.08 -3.96 -13.42
C ILE A 440 -2.43 -2.65 -14.15
N LEU A 441 -2.92 -2.76 -15.39
CA LEU A 441 -3.34 -1.59 -16.17
C LEU A 441 -4.49 -0.84 -15.50
N SER A 442 -5.49 -1.55 -14.99
CA SER A 442 -6.60 -0.94 -14.25
C SER A 442 -6.12 -0.23 -12.99
N ALA A 443 -5.20 -0.81 -12.23
CA ALA A 443 -4.64 -0.18 -11.03
C ALA A 443 -3.85 1.09 -11.37
N ILE A 444 -3.00 1.07 -12.41
CA ILE A 444 -2.26 2.25 -12.89
C ILE A 444 -3.25 3.34 -13.34
N PHE A 445 -4.30 2.97 -14.06
CA PHE A 445 -5.34 3.88 -14.50
C PHE A 445 -6.06 4.55 -13.31
N TYR A 446 -6.45 3.78 -12.29
CA TYR A 446 -7.04 4.32 -11.07
C TYR A 446 -6.09 5.28 -10.34
N VAL A 447 -4.81 4.92 -10.19
CA VAL A 447 -3.80 5.81 -9.60
C VAL A 447 -3.73 7.13 -10.37
N ALA A 448 -3.61 7.06 -11.70
CA ALA A 448 -3.51 8.26 -12.54
C ALA A 448 -4.73 9.17 -12.40
N ILE A 449 -5.95 8.62 -12.46
CA ILE A 449 -7.20 9.38 -12.31
C ILE A 449 -7.30 10.01 -10.92
N LEU A 450 -7.08 9.23 -9.86
CA LEU A 450 -7.20 9.72 -8.49
C LEU A 450 -6.15 10.80 -8.18
N LEU A 451 -4.92 10.65 -8.68
CA LEU A 451 -3.89 11.69 -8.55
C LEU A 451 -4.23 12.95 -9.36
N LEU A 452 -4.82 12.81 -10.55
CA LEU A 452 -5.27 13.96 -11.34
C LEU A 452 -6.42 14.71 -10.67
N ILE A 453 -7.39 13.99 -10.10
CA ILE A 453 -8.47 14.57 -9.29
C ILE A 453 -7.87 15.29 -8.07
N SER A 454 -7.00 14.62 -7.32
CA SER A 454 -6.31 15.18 -6.16
C SER A 454 -5.52 16.45 -6.52
N TYR A 455 -4.79 16.43 -7.64
CA TYR A 455 -4.05 17.58 -8.16
C TYR A 455 -4.98 18.74 -8.53
N ARG A 456 -6.07 18.48 -9.24
CA ARG A 456 -7.06 19.51 -9.60
C ARG A 456 -7.71 20.12 -8.35
N MET A 457 -8.01 19.31 -7.34
CA MET A 457 -8.52 19.79 -6.06
C MET A 457 -7.48 20.61 -5.29
N PHE A 458 -6.22 20.18 -5.31
CA PHE A 458 -5.10 20.91 -4.72
C PHE A 458 -4.96 22.30 -5.36
N LEU A 459 -4.90 22.39 -6.69
CA LEU A 459 -4.84 23.65 -7.41
C LEU A 459 -6.01 24.56 -7.04
N ASN A 460 -7.24 24.05 -7.05
CA ASN A 460 -8.41 24.83 -6.65
C ASN A 460 -8.36 25.29 -5.19
N ARG A 461 -7.84 24.47 -4.28
CA ARG A 461 -7.75 24.79 -2.84
C ARG A 461 -6.69 25.85 -2.56
N VAL A 462 -5.58 25.82 -3.30
CA VAL A 462 -4.46 26.73 -3.09
C VAL A 462 -4.63 28.03 -3.88
N ILE A 463 -5.04 27.96 -5.15
CA ILE A 463 -5.25 29.13 -6.02
C ILE A 463 -6.54 29.88 -5.65
N LYS A 464 -7.69 29.19 -5.58
CA LYS A 464 -8.98 29.83 -5.26
C LYS A 464 -9.21 30.02 -3.76
N GLY A 465 -8.27 29.57 -2.92
CA GLY A 465 -8.34 29.75 -1.48
C GLY A 465 -7.93 31.14 -1.00
N ASP A 466 -7.31 31.96 -1.87
CA ASP A 466 -6.90 33.35 -1.61
C ASP A 466 -6.84 34.20 -2.92
N PRO A 467 -7.93 34.30 -3.72
CA PRO A 467 -7.91 35.13 -4.92
C PRO A 467 -7.69 36.64 -4.62
N GLY A 468 -7.83 37.06 -3.34
CA GLY A 468 -7.59 38.44 -2.90
C GLY A 468 -6.37 38.67 -2.02
N LYS A 469 -5.57 37.64 -1.69
CA LYS A 469 -4.39 37.77 -0.79
C LYS A 469 -3.07 37.24 -1.36
N ILE A 470 -3.09 36.68 -2.56
CA ILE A 470 -1.88 36.52 -3.37
C ILE A 470 -1.95 37.59 -4.47
N ARG A 471 -2.05 38.87 -4.06
CA ARG A 471 -1.22 39.85 -4.78
C ARG A 471 0.19 39.38 -4.52
N ASP A 472 1.03 39.38 -5.54
CA ASP A 472 2.46 39.33 -5.33
C ASP A 472 2.78 40.22 -4.12
N PHE A 473 3.15 39.61 -2.99
CA PHE A 473 4.17 40.21 -2.15
C PHE A 473 5.51 40.05 -2.90
N GLY A 474 5.52 40.46 -4.16
CA GLY A 474 6.67 41.10 -4.74
C GLY A 474 6.76 42.41 -3.97
N PHE A 475 7.36 42.34 -2.79
CA PHE A 475 8.19 43.44 -2.36
C PHE A 475 9.20 43.63 -3.48
N ASN A 476 8.82 44.46 -4.45
CA ASN A 476 9.74 44.94 -5.46
C ASN A 476 10.56 46.02 -4.75
N ILE A 477 11.50 45.57 -3.90
CA ILE A 477 12.38 46.40 -3.05
C ILE A 477 13.15 47.41 -3.92
N ASN A 478 13.22 47.18 -5.23
CA ASN A 478 13.82 48.10 -6.18
C ASN A 478 13.06 49.42 -6.39
N ARG A 479 11.83 49.60 -5.85
CA ARG A 479 11.04 50.83 -6.05
C ARG A 479 10.59 51.57 -4.79
N PHE A 480 10.82 51.06 -3.59
CA PHE A 480 10.27 51.66 -2.38
C PHE A 480 11.37 52.19 -1.46
N LYS A 481 11.39 53.51 -1.26
CA LYS A 481 11.93 54.12 -0.04
C LYS A 481 10.86 53.95 1.03
N PHE A 482 11.03 53.01 1.95
CA PHE A 482 10.16 52.91 3.13
C PHE A 482 10.82 53.68 4.25
N ASN A 483 10.08 54.56 4.93
CA ASN A 483 10.64 55.27 6.07
C ASN A 483 10.43 54.51 7.40
N TYR A 484 9.29 53.89 7.74
CA TYR A 484 9.15 53.06 8.97
C TYR A 484 7.99 52.03 8.90
N LEU A 485 8.04 50.90 9.64
CA LEU A 485 6.94 49.91 9.80
C LEU A 485 7.00 49.26 11.19
N VAL A 486 6.05 49.60 12.06
CA VAL A 486 5.90 49.04 13.41
C VAL A 486 4.86 47.92 13.40
N THR A 487 5.10 46.81 14.11
CA THR A 487 4.09 45.75 14.25
C THR A 487 4.22 44.98 15.56
N ALA A 488 3.09 44.83 16.27
CA ALA A 488 2.96 43.96 17.45
C ALA A 488 2.45 42.54 17.10
N ASP A 489 2.13 42.27 15.82
CA ASP A 489 1.57 40.99 15.38
C ASP A 489 2.67 39.91 15.29
N GLN A 490 2.63 38.95 16.21
CA GLN A 490 3.58 37.83 16.28
C GLN A 490 3.59 36.96 15.01
N GLY A 491 2.47 36.88 14.28
CA GLY A 491 2.33 36.13 13.04
C GLY A 491 3.00 36.83 11.87
N LEU A 492 2.85 38.14 11.74
CA LEU A 492 3.54 38.97 10.76
C LEU A 492 5.03 39.03 11.07
N LYS A 493 5.42 39.19 12.35
CA LYS A 493 6.82 39.10 12.80
C LYS A 493 7.46 37.78 12.38
N ASN A 494 6.79 36.65 12.62
CA ASN A 494 7.29 35.34 12.18
C ASN A 494 7.34 35.19 10.65
N GLN A 495 6.43 35.80 9.89
CA GLN A 495 6.45 35.76 8.43
C GLN A 495 7.58 36.59 7.85
N ILE A 496 7.80 37.80 8.37
CA ILE A 496 8.93 38.68 8.02
C ILE A 496 10.23 37.99 8.40
N TYR A 497 10.34 37.44 9.61
CA TYR A 497 11.50 36.69 10.06
C TYR A 497 11.80 35.51 9.13
N ASN A 498 10.80 34.66 8.82
CA ASN A 498 10.99 33.53 7.90
C ASN A 498 11.31 33.96 6.46
N PHE A 499 10.84 35.14 6.04
CA PHE A 499 11.13 35.71 4.72
C PHE A 499 12.61 36.13 4.61
N PHE A 500 13.15 36.78 5.64
CA PHE A 500 14.55 37.24 5.68
C PHE A 500 15.55 36.17 6.16
N SER A 501 15.16 35.26 7.06
CA SER A 501 16.00 34.16 7.54
C SER A 501 16.13 33.02 6.51
N GLY A 502 15.29 33.03 5.45
CA GLY A 502 15.34 32.09 4.34
C GLY A 502 16.41 32.42 3.29
N SER A 503 16.92 33.64 3.27
CA SER A 503 18.21 34.01 2.66
C SER A 503 19.30 33.76 3.70
N GLY A 504 20.21 32.82 3.43
CA GLY A 504 21.15 32.28 4.40
C GLY A 504 21.80 33.31 5.31
N PHE A 505 21.56 33.17 6.61
CA PHE A 505 22.46 33.67 7.64
C PHE A 505 23.69 32.75 7.65
N THR A 506 24.75 33.17 6.97
CA THR A 506 26.12 32.89 7.40
C THR A 506 26.74 34.25 7.69
N SER A 507 26.97 34.50 8.97
CA SER A 507 27.88 35.54 9.41
C SER A 507 29.28 35.26 8.85
N VAL A 508 29.79 36.24 8.10
CA VAL A 508 31.19 36.60 7.81
C VAL A 508 32.04 35.59 7.03
N ASP A 509 32.28 35.90 5.74
CA ASP A 509 33.56 35.63 5.08
C ASP A 509 34.10 36.98 4.55
N ILE A 510 35.19 37.45 5.16
CA ILE A 510 36.02 38.53 4.61
C ILE A 510 36.98 37.87 3.62
N LYS A 511 36.90 38.27 2.35
CA LYS A 511 38.07 38.34 1.46
C LYS A 511 38.02 39.64 0.67
N VAL A 512 39.03 40.46 0.93
CA VAL A 512 39.45 41.60 0.12
C VAL A 512 40.30 41.05 -1.01
N ASP A 513 39.80 41.16 -2.23
CA ASP A 513 40.56 41.45 -3.46
C ASP A 513 39.61 41.37 -4.67
N GLY A 514 39.29 42.52 -5.24
CA GLY A 514 38.81 42.65 -6.62
C GLY A 514 37.34 42.25 -6.89
N GLU A 515 36.49 43.27 -6.92
CA GLU A 515 35.23 43.40 -7.67
C GLU A 515 33.99 42.55 -7.29
N ASP A 516 32.97 43.34 -6.91
CA ASP A 516 31.59 43.37 -7.42
C ASP A 516 30.46 42.91 -6.48
N LEU A 517 29.83 43.87 -5.79
CA LEU A 517 28.57 43.67 -5.05
C LEU A 517 27.64 44.91 -5.09
N LYS A 518 27.07 45.21 -6.25
CA LYS A 518 25.74 45.86 -6.35
C LYS A 518 24.64 44.80 -6.17
N GLN A 519 24.44 44.33 -4.95
CA GLN A 519 23.17 43.72 -4.53
C GLN A 519 22.80 44.29 -3.16
N LYS A 520 21.75 45.11 -3.13
CA LYS A 520 21.28 45.85 -1.96
C LYS A 520 20.82 44.87 -0.86
N GLY A 521 21.63 44.72 0.18
CA GLY A 521 21.29 43.97 1.40
C GLY A 521 20.56 44.84 2.43
N CYS A 522 19.87 44.22 3.38
CA CYS A 522 19.39 44.88 4.60
C CYS A 522 20.35 44.54 5.75
N ILE A 523 20.52 45.44 6.72
CA ILE A 523 21.27 45.20 7.95
C ILE A 523 20.26 45.03 9.07
N TRP A 524 20.16 43.83 9.66
CA TRP A 524 19.21 43.54 10.73
C TRP A 524 19.90 43.68 12.08
N LEU A 525 19.44 44.62 12.90
CA LEU A 525 19.85 44.81 14.28
C LEU A 525 18.74 44.30 15.21
N CYS A 526 19.06 43.26 15.99
CA CYS A 526 18.24 42.80 17.08
C CYS A 526 18.70 43.46 18.40
N ASN A 527 17.83 43.43 19.41
CA ASN A 527 18.17 43.91 20.73
C ASN A 527 19.48 43.30 21.26
N PRO A 528 20.46 44.13 21.67
CA PRO A 528 21.75 43.67 22.19
C PRO A 528 21.62 42.75 23.41
N ARG A 529 20.58 42.88 24.23
CA ARG A 529 20.35 42.04 25.43
C ARG A 529 19.97 40.59 25.11
N TYR A 530 19.66 40.26 23.86
CA TYR A 530 19.46 38.87 23.42
C TYR A 530 20.74 38.21 22.91
N ILE A 531 21.85 38.96 22.89
CA ILE A 531 23.19 38.44 22.65
C ILE A 531 23.72 38.12 24.06
N ASP A 532 24.07 36.84 24.30
CA ASP A 532 24.47 36.32 25.62
C ASP A 532 25.39 37.29 26.38
N ASP A 533 25.18 37.41 27.70
CA ASP A 533 25.98 38.22 28.63
C ASP A 533 27.48 37.83 28.66
N GLU A 534 27.86 36.75 27.95
CA GLU A 534 29.24 36.27 27.79
C GLU A 534 29.99 36.88 26.60
N LEU A 535 29.36 37.71 25.76
CA LEU A 535 30.05 38.33 24.62
C LEU A 535 30.97 39.47 25.09
N ASP A 536 32.29 39.23 25.12
CA ASP A 536 33.30 40.25 25.43
C ASP A 536 33.21 41.42 24.42
N GLU A 537 32.81 42.59 24.91
CA GLU A 537 32.65 43.81 24.09
C GLU A 537 33.94 44.18 23.35
N ASN A 538 35.11 43.91 23.97
CA ASN A 538 36.41 44.12 23.35
C ASN A 538 36.67 43.13 22.21
N ALA A 539 36.19 41.90 22.34
CA ALA A 539 36.30 40.89 21.29
C ALA A 539 35.40 41.22 20.11
N LEU A 540 34.16 41.69 20.35
CA LEU A 540 33.24 42.13 19.30
C LEU A 540 33.78 43.36 18.56
N TYR A 541 34.26 44.37 19.27
CA TYR A 541 34.85 45.56 18.65
C TYR A 541 36.09 45.23 17.82
N LYS A 542 36.99 44.40 18.39
CA LYS A 542 38.19 43.95 17.68
C LYS A 542 37.86 43.12 16.45
N ALA A 543 36.81 42.31 16.49
CA ALA A 543 36.34 41.54 15.34
C ALA A 543 35.78 42.42 14.22
N LEU A 544 35.08 43.52 14.55
CA LEU A 544 34.44 44.40 13.58
C LEU A 544 35.38 45.48 13.03
N TYR A 545 36.27 46.01 13.87
CA TYR A 545 37.09 47.19 13.57
C TYR A 545 38.60 46.94 13.56
N GLY A 546 39.04 45.72 13.91
CA GLY A 546 40.46 45.33 13.90
C GLY A 546 41.31 45.96 15.01
N LYS A 547 40.70 46.69 15.95
CA LYS A 547 41.37 47.45 17.03
C LYS A 547 40.63 47.24 18.35
N LYS A 548 41.26 47.53 19.50
CA LYS A 548 40.52 47.57 20.77
C LYS A 548 39.70 48.87 20.86
N PRO A 549 38.51 48.85 21.49
CA PRO A 549 37.74 50.07 21.72
C PRO A 549 38.46 50.97 22.72
N ASP A 550 38.18 52.27 22.65
CA ASP A 550 38.49 53.18 23.77
C ASP A 550 37.65 52.76 24.99
N GLU A 551 38.20 52.87 26.20
CA GLU A 551 37.53 52.38 27.42
C GLU A 551 36.13 53.00 27.58
N GLY A 552 35.10 52.14 27.70
CA GLY A 552 33.73 52.55 28.03
C GLY A 552 32.70 52.53 26.90
N ILE A 553 33.04 52.07 25.69
CA ILE A 553 32.07 51.91 24.58
C ILE A 553 31.16 50.69 24.83
N LYS A 554 29.85 50.90 24.80
CA LYS A 554 28.85 49.84 25.06
C LYS A 554 28.58 49.00 23.81
N THR A 555 28.27 47.71 23.98
CA THR A 555 27.92 46.76 22.89
C THR A 555 26.93 47.31 21.86
N TRP A 556 25.88 48.00 22.28
CA TRP A 556 24.86 48.54 21.37
C TRP A 556 25.44 49.62 20.45
N GLU A 557 26.36 50.43 20.95
CA GLU A 557 26.99 51.54 20.22
C GLU A 557 27.90 50.98 19.12
N ILE A 558 28.62 49.90 19.42
CA ILE A 558 29.46 49.16 18.48
C ILE A 558 28.63 48.59 17.34
N MET A 559 27.54 47.88 17.67
CA MET A 559 26.64 47.27 16.68
C MET A 559 25.97 48.32 15.79
N PHE A 560 25.53 49.42 16.40
CA PHE A 560 24.82 50.48 15.70
C PHE A 560 25.77 51.27 14.79
N ARG A 561 26.95 51.70 15.27
CA ARG A 561 27.96 52.36 14.43
C ARG A 561 28.39 51.48 13.26
N PHE A 562 28.60 50.18 13.51
CA PHE A 562 28.94 49.24 12.44
C PHE A 562 27.84 49.18 11.38
N ALA A 563 26.57 49.11 11.80
CA ALA A 563 25.45 49.13 10.89
C ALA A 563 25.39 50.42 10.08
N VAL A 564 25.57 51.58 10.73
CA VAL A 564 25.57 52.91 10.10
C VAL A 564 26.67 53.02 9.05
N GLU A 565 27.92 52.69 9.40
CA GLU A 565 29.07 52.76 8.48
C GLU A 565 28.91 51.84 7.27
N ASN A 566 28.22 50.71 7.45
CA ASN A 566 27.97 49.74 6.39
C ASN A 566 26.60 49.94 5.70
N SER A 567 25.82 50.96 6.09
CA SER A 567 24.44 51.17 5.63
C SER A 567 24.31 51.88 4.29
N LYS A 568 25.41 52.37 3.68
CA LYS A 568 25.34 53.14 2.41
C LYS A 568 24.55 52.38 1.33
N GLY A 569 23.31 52.81 1.10
CA GLY A 569 22.38 52.21 0.14
C GLY A 569 21.61 50.96 0.63
N ARG A 570 21.59 50.68 1.93
CA ARG A 570 20.95 49.53 2.60
C ARG A 570 19.91 50.00 3.62
N VAL A 571 18.90 49.17 3.89
CA VAL A 571 17.89 49.43 4.93
C VAL A 571 18.37 48.81 6.25
N ILE A 572 18.33 49.57 7.35
CA ILE A 572 18.60 49.05 8.70
C ILE A 572 17.27 48.61 9.34
N VAL A 573 17.10 47.32 9.63
CA VAL A 573 15.93 46.81 10.37
C VAL A 573 16.26 46.77 11.87
N LEU A 574 15.50 47.50 12.69
CA LEU A 574 15.65 47.59 14.13
C LEU A 574 14.54 46.77 14.82
N ASP A 575 14.79 45.49 15.14
CA ASP A 575 13.81 44.61 15.82
C ASP A 575 13.98 44.68 17.34
N ASN A 576 13.08 45.41 17.99
CA ASN A 576 13.08 45.71 19.43
C ASN A 576 14.43 46.25 19.92
N PHE A 577 15.19 46.93 19.04
CA PHE A 577 16.57 47.34 19.30
C PHE A 577 16.71 48.27 20.51
N PHE A 578 15.76 49.19 20.68
CA PHE A 578 15.77 50.18 21.75
C PHE A 578 15.34 49.63 23.12
N LYS A 579 14.73 48.44 23.17
CA LYS A 579 14.15 47.91 24.41
C LYS A 579 15.24 47.69 25.47
N GLY A 580 15.21 48.49 26.54
CA GLY A 580 16.20 48.44 27.62
C GLY A 580 17.42 49.35 27.44
N LEU A 581 17.46 50.18 26.39
CA LEU A 581 18.35 51.34 26.33
C LEU A 581 17.79 52.49 27.18
N LYS A 582 18.66 53.32 27.74
CA LYS A 582 18.28 54.54 28.48
C LYS A 582 17.88 55.62 27.47
N GLY A 583 17.00 56.54 27.88
CA GLY A 583 16.48 57.59 26.99
C GLY A 583 17.54 58.40 26.23
N LYS A 584 18.68 58.71 26.87
CA LYS A 584 19.80 59.40 26.22
C LYS A 584 20.45 58.57 25.10
N GLU A 585 20.54 57.25 25.27
CA GLU A 585 21.12 56.33 24.29
C GLU A 585 20.20 56.18 23.08
N VAL A 586 18.89 56.10 23.32
CA VAL A 586 17.88 56.12 22.25
C VAL A 586 18.00 57.42 21.46
N GLU A 587 17.97 58.58 22.12
CA GLU A 587 18.06 59.89 21.46
C GLU A 587 19.32 60.05 20.61
N GLU A 588 20.45 59.51 21.06
CA GLU A 588 21.69 59.50 20.29
C GLU A 588 21.60 58.65 19.02
N ILE A 589 21.06 57.43 19.11
CA ILE A 589 20.81 56.57 17.94
C ILE A 589 19.88 57.29 16.94
N LEU A 590 18.78 57.87 17.44
CA LEU A 590 17.81 58.57 16.61
C LEU A 590 18.40 59.80 15.93
N ARG A 591 19.29 60.51 16.61
CA ARG A 591 20.03 61.63 16.01
C ARG A 591 20.90 61.14 14.85
N VAL A 592 21.67 60.06 15.03
CA VAL A 592 22.54 59.51 13.99
C VAL A 592 21.75 59.01 12.79
N ILE A 593 20.62 58.31 13.00
CA ILE A 593 19.74 57.86 11.89
C ILE A 593 19.29 59.05 11.03
N ARG A 594 18.95 60.18 11.67
CA ARG A 594 18.49 61.40 10.99
C ARG A 594 19.62 62.16 10.31
N GLU A 595 20.75 62.36 11.00
CA GLU A 595 21.90 63.09 10.46
C GLU A 595 22.52 62.37 9.26
N GLU A 596 22.52 61.03 9.25
CA GLU A 596 23.12 60.21 8.18
C GLU A 596 22.12 59.78 7.09
N ASP A 597 20.88 60.29 7.12
CA ASP A 597 19.79 59.96 6.16
C ASP A 597 19.59 58.44 5.97
N ILE A 598 19.60 57.68 7.08
CA ILE A 598 19.54 56.23 7.04
C ILE A 598 18.10 55.75 6.92
N VAL A 599 17.82 55.04 5.83
CA VAL A 599 16.58 54.29 5.67
C VAL A 599 16.53 53.16 6.71
N SER A 600 15.59 53.22 7.64
CA SER A 600 15.46 52.22 8.71
C SER A 600 14.04 51.67 8.85
N LEU A 601 13.89 50.53 9.52
CA LEU A 601 12.62 49.84 9.72
C LEU A 601 12.53 49.42 11.19
N TYR A 602 11.78 50.14 12.01
CA TYR A 602 11.64 49.81 13.43
C TYR A 602 10.47 48.88 13.71
N ILE A 603 10.76 47.67 14.21
CA ILE A 603 9.78 46.67 14.64
C ILE A 603 9.86 46.57 16.17
N GLY A 604 8.99 47.27 16.88
CA GLY A 604 9.01 47.26 18.36
C GLY A 604 7.64 47.43 18.99
N ASP A 605 7.60 47.24 20.31
CA ASP A 605 6.42 47.38 21.17
C ASP A 605 6.28 48.77 21.81
N ASN A 606 7.25 49.67 21.61
CA ASN A 606 7.26 51.02 22.19
C ASN A 606 6.88 52.11 21.15
N TYR A 607 5.63 52.58 21.22
CA TYR A 607 5.10 53.60 20.32
C TYR A 607 5.85 54.94 20.40
N TYR A 608 6.28 55.35 21.60
CA TYR A 608 6.99 56.62 21.81
C TYR A 608 8.34 56.68 21.07
N GLU A 609 9.01 55.54 20.93
CA GLU A 609 10.27 55.43 20.18
C GLU A 609 10.04 55.48 18.67
N ALA A 610 8.96 54.84 18.20
CA ALA A 610 8.55 54.91 16.81
C ALA A 610 8.14 56.33 16.40
N GLU A 611 7.48 57.05 17.29
CA GLU A 611 7.07 58.44 17.09
C GLU A 611 8.27 59.38 16.96
N LYS A 612 9.33 59.19 17.75
CA LYS A 612 10.55 59.99 17.63
C LYS A 612 11.40 59.66 16.38
N LEU A 613 11.20 58.50 15.77
CA LEU A 613 11.87 58.07 14.54
C LEU A 613 11.19 58.61 13.28
N ALA A 614 9.86 58.63 13.29
CA ALA A 614 9.07 59.05 12.15
C ALA A 614 9.12 60.57 12.01
N ASP A 615 9.67 61.07 10.90
CA ASP A 615 9.35 62.41 10.42
C ASP A 615 7.90 62.38 9.92
N ASP A 616 6.97 62.69 10.83
CA ASP A 616 5.54 63.00 10.73
C ASP A 616 4.58 62.17 9.84
N GLU A 617 5.00 61.18 9.02
CA GLU A 617 4.05 60.62 8.03
C GLU A 617 3.74 59.12 8.04
N LEU A 618 4.50 58.21 8.67
CA LEU A 618 4.14 56.76 8.58
C LEU A 618 4.48 55.96 9.84
N ILE A 619 3.65 56.10 10.88
CA ILE A 619 3.61 55.14 12.01
C ILE A 619 2.41 54.22 11.82
N PHE A 620 2.65 52.91 11.70
CA PHE A 620 1.59 51.92 11.61
C PHE A 620 1.42 51.20 12.94
N SER A 621 0.32 51.45 13.64
CA SER A 621 -0.08 50.59 14.76
C SER A 621 -0.85 49.39 14.23
N LEU A 622 -0.32 48.19 14.46
CA LEU A 622 -0.98 46.93 14.11
C LEU A 622 -1.48 46.24 15.37
N ASP A 623 -2.57 46.77 15.92
CA ASP A 623 -3.32 46.12 16.98
C ASP A 623 -4.34 45.14 16.37
N ASP A 624 -4.18 43.86 16.75
CA ASP A 624 -5.06 42.71 16.53
C ASP A 624 -5.80 42.59 15.18
N THR A 625 -5.22 41.77 14.30
CA THR A 625 -5.88 40.87 13.31
C THR A 625 -6.88 41.42 12.29
N SER A 626 -7.12 42.73 12.19
CA SER A 626 -8.01 43.25 11.15
C SER A 626 -7.29 43.27 9.80
N VAL A 627 -7.89 42.61 8.81
CA VAL A 627 -7.45 42.61 7.39
C VAL A 627 -7.54 44.02 6.78
N ASP A 628 -8.22 44.94 7.46
CA ASP A 628 -8.50 46.29 7.01
C ASP A 628 -7.32 47.24 7.27
N ALA A 629 -6.58 47.07 8.39
CA ALA A 629 -5.35 47.82 8.62
C ALA A 629 -4.28 47.56 7.53
N THR A 630 -4.16 46.31 7.06
CA THR A 630 -3.23 45.97 5.96
C THR A 630 -3.65 46.54 4.61
N LYS A 631 -4.95 46.79 4.40
CA LYS A 631 -5.48 47.45 3.20
C LYS A 631 -5.27 48.96 3.27
N GLU A 632 -5.47 49.54 4.45
CA GLU A 632 -5.27 50.97 4.70
C GLU A 632 -3.79 51.35 4.52
N VAL A 633 -2.87 50.54 5.07
CA VAL A 633 -1.42 50.62 4.77
C VAL A 633 -1.15 50.56 3.27
N ALA A 634 -1.77 49.61 2.55
CA ALA A 634 -1.56 49.43 1.12
C ALA A 634 -2.25 50.50 0.24
N GLU A 635 -3.24 51.24 0.76
CA GLU A 635 -3.91 52.35 0.07
C GLU A 635 -3.21 53.69 0.34
N VAL A 636 -2.72 53.93 1.56
CA VAL A 636 -1.87 55.09 1.87
C VAL A 636 -0.56 55.02 1.08
N LEU A 637 0.10 53.85 1.07
CA LEU A 637 1.28 53.59 0.23
C LEU A 637 1.02 53.70 -1.29
N LYS A 638 -0.25 53.79 -1.73
CA LYS A 638 -0.61 54.05 -3.13
C LYS A 638 -0.96 55.51 -3.41
N LYS A 639 -1.30 56.28 -2.39
CA LYS A 639 -1.79 57.65 -2.50
C LYS A 639 -0.66 58.68 -2.47
N ASP A 640 0.44 58.33 -1.81
CA ASP A 640 1.70 59.10 -1.76
C ASP A 640 2.77 58.55 -2.74
N MET A 641 2.33 57.77 -3.73
CA MET A 641 3.07 57.40 -4.95
C MET A 641 2.59 58.23 -6.14
#